data_AF-A0A7J5ADS3-F1
#
_entry.id   AF-A0A7J5ADS3-F1
#
_cell.length_a   1.000
_cell.length_b   1.000
_cell.length_c   1.000
_cell.angle_alpha   90.00
_cell.angle_beta   90.00
_cell.angle_gamma   90.00
#
_symmetry.space_group_name_H-M   'P 1'
#
loop_
_entity.id
_entity.type
_entity.pdbx_description
1 polymer ?
#
loop_
_entity_poly.entity_id
_entity_poly.type
_entity_poly.pdbx_seq_one_letter_code
_entity_poly.pdbx_strand_id
1 'polypeptide(L)'
;MRRRQPAALLLIWTNALTSDRVRVATEPVRALSARRPAEARASIASVGSARRSSGGVGMQPDGPYRFTHILGTCQVGKAWAAIDAQGRFVTVAVLDAVVANDPRWREAYSAMANVLAQGPGGQAYTYADFSAPAPWVAYPAEAGPGAEKLLRALGVEYHPVSPGPDAPAPVSAPSRPVSSQPASTPPHPVSGAPHPTSAPPHAPWAVQAGPMPEQREASTPNPVSAAPSWDAPTTVTPAQPVASAPLSPAAQPAAAPYDPFSAQAPRIRPSEPPKRRAGVWMGVAALILVVALGTGAAVWVLAPGESAQPGPTPTVGPSAFPNGAAVNPGLKPWAQAAPYSPEERALAIAAPAMVFIEAVFTGVLRETKSNVPLSATPITFKRRCTGFVVNASGQALTNGQCVRPAEDATRERALYTLGRILIEQKKLTASGLDQYVRTRMATTSFTGNEPGTEPTNEVFGQLNVARGDLTADPAAPVEVVRVLPVDNGNLALVKLTQTNVPAVELNTEATLGSGTSLLVLGYSTTDTDFRAATYTLQSKSVQVAGTANQGAVAVARINGDVGIYSHGGIAVDTSGRVVGVLDNDRAANGGANRALVPIQVVTGLLGEAGVQGGLADPDRVYRSGLDAFFAGRDAEAISRFDTVTKSSPTNLLAQAYRQNAVDRARLAGEEPESSRLPAALLAGLAAALLAGLVVAVVVLSRRRSGR
;
A
#
# COMPACT_ATOMS: atom_id res chain seq x y z
N MET A 1 -23.36 17.56 -60.90
CA MET A 1 -24.65 17.36 -61.60
C MET A 1 -24.41 16.57 -62.88
N ARG A 2 -25.25 15.56 -63.18
CA ARG A 2 -25.14 14.56 -64.27
C ARG A 2 -24.01 13.52 -64.03
N ARG A 3 -24.15 12.21 -64.26
CA ARG A 3 -25.17 11.37 -64.93
C ARG A 3 -24.90 9.89 -64.57
N ARG A 4 -26.00 9.11 -64.48
CA ARG A 4 -26.20 7.70 -64.92
C ARG A 4 -25.44 6.52 -64.25
N GLN A 5 -26.25 5.62 -63.69
CA GLN A 5 -26.18 4.13 -63.60
C GLN A 5 -25.54 3.43 -64.83
N PRO A 6 -25.13 2.12 -64.82
CA PRO A 6 -25.86 0.99 -64.21
C PRO A 6 -25.09 -0.28 -63.71
N ALA A 7 -25.85 -1.12 -63.00
CA ALA A 7 -25.98 -2.59 -63.03
C ALA A 7 -24.80 -3.57 -63.25
N ALA A 8 -24.74 -4.54 -62.32
CA ALA A 8 -24.79 -6.00 -62.52
C ALA A 8 -23.50 -6.86 -62.52
N LEU A 9 -23.68 -8.01 -61.83
CA LEU A 9 -23.20 -9.38 -62.11
C LEU A 9 -22.02 -9.99 -61.30
N LEU A 10 -22.34 -11.12 -60.63
CA LEU A 10 -21.64 -12.42 -60.56
C LEU A 10 -20.20 -12.45 -59.97
N LEU A 11 -19.86 -13.27 -58.97
CA LEU A 11 -19.81 -14.74 -59.04
C LEU A 11 -19.64 -15.39 -57.66
N ILE A 12 -20.37 -16.50 -57.49
CA ILE A 12 -20.23 -17.52 -56.46
C ILE A 12 -19.09 -18.45 -56.86
N TRP A 13 -18.18 -18.78 -55.94
CA TRP A 13 -17.26 -19.91 -56.06
C TRP A 13 -17.40 -20.83 -54.85
N THR A 14 -18.06 -21.95 -55.08
CA THR A 14 -18.00 -23.18 -54.28
C THR A 14 -16.71 -23.92 -54.59
N ASN A 15 -16.00 -24.39 -53.56
CA ASN A 15 -15.09 -25.53 -53.70
C ASN A 15 -15.30 -26.48 -52.52
N ALA A 16 -15.83 -27.66 -52.86
CA ALA A 16 -15.82 -28.86 -52.05
C ALA A 16 -14.63 -29.71 -52.51
N LEU A 17 -13.81 -30.19 -51.57
CA LEU A 17 -12.98 -31.37 -51.78
C LEU A 17 -13.01 -32.24 -50.53
N THR A 18 -13.39 -33.48 -50.81
CA THR A 18 -13.57 -34.64 -49.96
C THR A 18 -12.25 -35.32 -49.57
N SER A 19 -12.27 -35.89 -48.35
CA SER A 19 -11.62 -37.16 -47.95
C SER A 19 -10.08 -37.24 -47.96
N ASP A 20 -9.47 -37.43 -46.79
CA ASP A 20 -9.02 -38.79 -46.47
C ASP A 20 -8.80 -39.06 -44.98
N ARG A 21 -9.13 -40.30 -44.59
CA ARG A 21 -8.99 -40.86 -43.25
C ARG A 21 -7.55 -41.33 -43.04
N VAL A 22 -6.91 -40.92 -41.95
CA VAL A 22 -5.82 -41.69 -41.34
C VAL A 22 -6.16 -41.99 -39.89
N ARG A 23 -6.52 -43.25 -39.65
CA ARG A 23 -6.57 -43.87 -38.31
C ARG A 23 -5.13 -44.08 -37.85
N VAL A 24 -4.78 -43.58 -36.67
CA VAL A 24 -3.62 -44.08 -35.93
C VAL A 24 -4.11 -44.73 -34.65
N ALA A 25 -3.66 -45.95 -34.46
CA ALA A 25 -4.08 -46.90 -33.45
C ALA A 25 -3.63 -46.49 -32.04
N THR A 26 -4.55 -46.60 -31.10
CA THR A 26 -4.32 -46.73 -29.66
C THR A 26 -4.12 -48.20 -29.33
N GLU A 27 -2.99 -48.55 -28.70
CA GLU A 27 -2.82 -49.79 -27.94
C GLU A 27 -2.11 -49.54 -26.60
N PRO A 28 -2.33 -50.42 -25.60
CA PRO A 28 -2.30 -50.09 -24.18
C PRO A 28 -1.02 -50.58 -23.48
N VAL A 29 -0.58 -49.84 -22.45
CA VAL A 29 0.50 -50.31 -21.57
C VAL A 29 -0.09 -51.04 -20.36
N ARG A 30 0.36 -52.30 -20.25
CA ARG A 30 0.08 -53.30 -19.21
C ARG A 30 0.34 -52.83 -17.78
N ALA A 31 -0.58 -53.25 -16.92
CA ALA A 31 -0.44 -53.33 -15.48
C ALA A 31 0.61 -54.39 -15.06
N LEU A 32 1.38 -54.08 -14.02
CA LEU A 32 2.18 -55.03 -13.26
C LEU A 32 1.78 -54.95 -11.78
N SER A 33 1.35 -56.10 -11.30
CA SER A 33 0.84 -56.41 -9.97
C SER A 33 2.00 -56.72 -9.01
N ALA A 34 1.93 -56.23 -7.76
CA ALA A 34 2.71 -56.77 -6.66
C ALA A 34 2.00 -56.58 -5.30
N ARG A 35 1.36 -57.68 -4.87
CA ARG A 35 1.25 -58.30 -3.53
C ARG A 35 1.15 -57.43 -2.24
N ARG A 36 0.09 -57.76 -1.48
CA ARG A 36 -0.12 -57.55 -0.02
C ARG A 36 0.86 -58.36 0.85
N PRO A 37 0.96 -58.04 2.17
CA PRO A 37 0.17 -58.71 3.23
C PRO A 37 -0.51 -57.68 4.19
N ALA A 38 -1.75 -57.86 4.71
CA ALA A 38 -2.19 -58.67 5.88
C ALA A 38 -1.33 -58.43 7.14
N GLU A 39 -1.77 -58.16 8.37
CA GLU A 39 -3.00 -58.06 9.18
C GLU A 39 -2.60 -57.17 10.39
N ALA A 40 -3.46 -56.44 11.09
CA ALA A 40 -4.09 -56.96 12.31
C ALA A 40 -5.10 -55.94 12.91
N ARG A 41 -6.20 -56.50 13.42
CA ARG A 41 -7.26 -55.85 14.20
C ARG A 41 -6.81 -55.52 15.63
N ALA A 42 -7.34 -54.43 16.18
CA ALA A 42 -7.78 -54.38 17.57
C ALA A 42 -8.84 -53.28 17.76
N SER A 43 -10.08 -53.71 18.02
CA SER A 43 -11.12 -52.89 18.65
C SER A 43 -10.80 -52.72 20.14
N ILE A 44 -11.19 -51.59 20.76
CA ILE A 44 -11.72 -51.52 22.15
C ILE A 44 -12.40 -50.15 22.39
N ALA A 45 -13.66 -50.26 22.84
CA ALA A 45 -14.45 -49.45 23.77
C ALA A 45 -14.63 -47.91 23.65
N SER A 46 -15.91 -47.58 23.45
CA SER A 46 -16.68 -46.41 23.93
C SER A 46 -16.41 -46.03 25.40
N VAL A 47 -16.22 -44.74 25.70
CA VAL A 47 -16.71 -44.05 26.92
C VAL A 47 -16.91 -42.54 26.65
N GLY A 48 -18.08 -42.00 27.00
CA GLY A 48 -18.16 -40.71 27.69
C GLY A 48 -18.47 -39.45 26.86
N SER A 49 -19.74 -39.27 26.50
CA SER A 49 -20.30 -37.95 26.20
C SER A 49 -20.26 -37.05 27.44
N ALA A 50 -19.62 -35.88 27.33
CA ALA A 50 -19.80 -34.78 28.25
C ALA A 50 -20.26 -33.55 27.46
N ARG A 51 -21.56 -33.22 27.60
CA ARG A 51 -22.16 -31.95 27.20
C ARG A 51 -21.32 -30.78 27.72
N ARG A 52 -20.95 -29.85 26.85
CA ARG A 52 -20.46 -28.53 27.25
C ARG A 52 -21.25 -27.46 26.50
N SER A 53 -21.88 -26.60 27.27
CA SER A 53 -22.65 -25.43 26.83
C SER A 53 -21.73 -24.44 26.11
N SER A 54 -21.96 -24.22 24.83
CA SER A 54 -21.29 -23.19 24.04
C SER A 54 -22.04 -21.85 24.18
N GLY A 55 -21.66 -21.07 25.19
CA GLY A 55 -21.89 -19.62 25.19
C GLY A 55 -20.62 -18.94 24.69
N GLY A 56 -20.54 -18.62 23.40
CA GLY A 56 -19.41 -17.91 22.81
C GLY A 56 -19.59 -16.41 22.99
N VAL A 57 -18.80 -15.80 23.87
CA VAL A 57 -18.62 -14.35 23.99
C VAL A 57 -17.34 -14.00 23.23
N GLY A 58 -17.46 -13.29 22.11
CA GLY A 58 -16.33 -12.73 21.37
C GLY A 58 -15.70 -11.61 22.17
N MET A 59 -14.51 -11.83 22.71
CA MET A 59 -13.78 -10.82 23.48
C MET A 59 -12.79 -10.08 22.60
N GLN A 60 -13.13 -8.84 22.27
CA GLN A 60 -12.14 -7.76 22.21
C GLN A 60 -11.53 -7.66 23.62
N PRO A 61 -10.20 -7.77 23.81
CA PRO A 61 -9.64 -7.51 25.13
C PRO A 61 -9.84 -6.01 25.41
N ASP A 62 -10.55 -5.71 26.50
CA ASP A 62 -10.71 -4.36 27.04
C ASP A 62 -9.31 -3.74 27.22
N GLY A 63 -8.90 -2.89 26.30
CA GLY A 63 -7.57 -2.32 26.28
C GLY A 63 -7.44 -1.18 25.28
N PRO A 64 -6.50 -0.23 25.48
CA PRO A 64 -6.34 0.97 24.66
C PRO A 64 -5.73 0.69 23.27
N TYR A 65 -5.79 -0.55 22.79
CA TYR A 65 -5.06 -1.04 21.63
C TYR A 65 -6.00 -1.42 20.51
N ARG A 66 -5.71 -0.91 19.31
CA ARG A 66 -6.43 -1.28 18.10
C ARG A 66 -5.68 -2.40 17.38
N PHE A 67 -6.16 -3.63 17.51
CA PHE A 67 -5.60 -4.79 16.82
C PHE A 67 -5.73 -4.63 15.29
N THR A 68 -4.67 -4.96 14.57
CA THR A 68 -4.59 -4.85 13.10
C THR A 68 -4.59 -6.21 12.42
N HIS A 69 -3.74 -7.14 12.87
CA HIS A 69 -3.69 -8.51 12.36
C HIS A 69 -3.04 -9.46 13.38
N ILE A 70 -3.31 -10.76 13.25
CA ILE A 70 -2.71 -11.83 14.07
C ILE A 70 -1.29 -12.09 13.56
N LEU A 71 -0.31 -12.12 14.48
CA LEU A 71 1.08 -12.48 14.22
C LEU A 71 1.35 -13.97 14.42
N GLY A 72 0.56 -14.63 15.27
CA GLY A 72 0.66 -16.05 15.54
C GLY A 72 -0.30 -16.49 16.64
N THR A 73 -0.46 -17.80 16.75
CA THR A 73 -1.39 -18.42 17.69
C THR A 73 -0.72 -19.59 18.41
N CYS A 74 -1.11 -19.82 19.66
CA CYS A 74 -0.77 -21.04 20.39
C CYS A 74 -2.03 -21.59 21.09
N GLN A 75 -1.91 -22.72 21.78
CA GLN A 75 -3.04 -23.36 22.46
C GLN A 75 -3.67 -22.48 23.56
N VAL A 76 -2.92 -21.51 24.09
CA VAL A 76 -3.33 -20.70 25.25
C VAL A 76 -3.57 -19.23 24.92
N GLY A 77 -3.30 -18.78 23.70
CA GLY A 77 -3.40 -17.37 23.36
C GLY A 77 -3.00 -17.01 21.94
N LYS A 78 -3.01 -15.72 21.64
CA LYS A 78 -2.70 -15.15 20.33
C LYS A 78 -1.78 -13.96 20.47
N ALA A 79 -0.85 -13.81 19.54
CA ALA A 79 -0.08 -12.58 19.37
C ALA A 79 -0.68 -11.77 18.23
N TRP A 80 -0.76 -10.46 18.44
CA TRP A 80 -1.32 -9.53 17.49
C TRP A 80 -0.37 -8.36 17.24
N ALA A 81 -0.42 -7.80 16.04
CA ALA A 81 0.04 -6.45 15.79
C ALA A 81 -1.09 -5.48 16.13
N ALA A 82 -0.81 -4.45 16.90
CA ALA A 82 -1.78 -3.44 17.27
C ALA A 82 -1.18 -2.03 17.22
N ILE A 83 -2.05 -1.03 17.32
CA ILE A 83 -1.67 0.38 17.40
C ILE A 83 -2.20 0.91 18.74
N ASP A 84 -1.36 1.59 19.50
CA ASP A 84 -1.77 2.22 20.76
C ASP A 84 -2.54 3.53 20.54
N ALA A 85 -3.07 4.13 21.61
CA ALA A 85 -3.80 5.39 21.54
C ALA A 85 -2.97 6.57 21.00
N GLN A 86 -1.64 6.44 20.95
CA GLN A 86 -0.71 7.45 20.42
C GLN A 86 -0.30 7.15 18.95
N GLY A 87 -0.88 6.13 18.32
CA GLY A 87 -0.55 5.76 16.95
C GLY A 87 0.74 4.94 16.81
N ARG A 88 1.34 4.45 17.90
CA ARG A 88 2.57 3.67 17.86
C ARG A 88 2.26 2.19 17.63
N PHE A 89 3.08 1.55 16.81
CA PHE A 89 3.01 0.11 16.60
C PHE A 89 3.46 -0.65 17.84
N VAL A 90 2.64 -1.60 18.27
CA VAL A 90 2.93 -2.51 19.36
C VAL A 90 2.62 -3.94 18.94
N THR A 91 3.24 -4.89 19.62
CA THR A 91 2.82 -6.30 19.58
C THR A 91 2.12 -6.65 20.87
N VAL A 92 0.94 -7.25 20.80
CA VAL A 92 0.11 -7.55 21.98
C VAL A 92 -0.09 -9.06 22.07
N ALA A 93 0.35 -9.64 23.17
CA ALA A 93 0.00 -11.01 23.53
C ALA A 93 -1.32 -10.98 24.29
N VAL A 94 -2.24 -11.87 23.94
CA VAL A 94 -3.54 -12.02 24.59
C VAL A 94 -3.71 -13.48 24.99
N LEU A 95 -3.90 -13.73 26.28
CA LEU A 95 -4.25 -15.03 26.82
C LEU A 95 -5.73 -15.31 26.52
N ASP A 96 -6.03 -16.50 26.01
CA ASP A 96 -7.39 -16.89 25.66
C ASP A 96 -8.31 -16.85 26.88
N ALA A 97 -9.51 -16.29 26.72
CA ALA A 97 -10.53 -16.15 27.74
C ALA A 97 -10.81 -17.43 28.53
N VAL A 98 -10.95 -18.54 27.81
CA VAL A 98 -11.33 -19.84 28.37
C VAL A 98 -10.17 -20.37 29.20
N VAL A 99 -8.95 -20.19 28.70
CA VAL A 99 -7.72 -20.58 29.39
C VAL A 99 -7.47 -19.72 30.61
N ALA A 100 -7.78 -18.43 30.53
CA ALA A 100 -7.68 -17.48 31.64
C ALA A 100 -8.65 -17.76 32.79
N ASN A 101 -9.66 -18.61 32.62
CA ASN A 101 -10.50 -19.06 33.74
C ASN A 101 -9.75 -19.98 34.71
N ASP A 102 -8.62 -20.55 34.31
CA ASP A 102 -7.71 -21.25 35.21
C ASP A 102 -6.73 -20.25 35.85
N PRO A 103 -6.77 -20.05 37.18
CA PRO A 103 -5.87 -19.13 37.88
C PRO A 103 -4.38 -19.42 37.63
N ARG A 104 -4.02 -20.70 37.42
CA ARG A 104 -2.62 -21.09 37.17
C ARG A 104 -2.09 -20.49 35.89
N TRP A 105 -2.92 -20.41 34.84
CA TRP A 105 -2.54 -19.79 33.58
C TRP A 105 -2.42 -18.27 33.71
N ARG A 106 -3.26 -17.60 34.50
CA ARG A 106 -3.12 -16.16 34.80
C ARG A 106 -1.84 -15.85 35.57
N GLU A 107 -1.55 -16.66 36.59
CA GLU A 107 -0.33 -16.54 37.39
C GLU A 107 0.91 -16.79 36.53
N ALA A 108 0.92 -17.85 35.72
CA ALA A 108 2.02 -18.14 34.79
C ALA A 108 2.20 -17.03 33.75
N TYR A 109 1.11 -16.52 33.17
CA TYR A 109 1.12 -15.45 32.18
C TYR A 109 1.72 -14.15 32.73
N SER A 110 1.25 -13.71 33.90
CA SER A 110 1.74 -12.49 34.56
C SER A 110 3.17 -12.66 35.10
N ALA A 111 3.49 -13.80 35.72
CA ALA A 111 4.84 -14.10 36.19
C ALA A 111 5.83 -14.11 35.04
N MET A 112 5.50 -14.74 33.91
CA MET A 112 6.39 -14.80 32.75
C MET A 112 6.58 -13.43 32.09
N ALA A 113 5.51 -12.64 31.99
CA ALA A 113 5.61 -11.25 31.51
C ALA A 113 6.55 -10.40 32.39
N ASN A 114 6.48 -10.57 33.71
CA ASN A 114 7.36 -9.89 34.67
C ASN A 114 8.81 -10.39 34.60
N VAL A 115 9.03 -11.71 34.47
CA VAL A 115 10.37 -12.29 34.29
C VAL A 115 11.00 -11.75 33.01
N LEU A 116 10.26 -11.70 31.90
CA LEU A 116 10.74 -11.11 30.65
C LEU A 116 11.01 -9.61 30.76
N ALA A 117 10.26 -8.87 31.58
CA ALA A 117 10.50 -7.44 31.78
C ALA A 117 11.73 -7.15 32.66
N GLN A 118 12.07 -8.04 33.59
CA GLN A 118 13.15 -7.84 34.58
C GLN A 118 14.46 -8.58 34.24
N GLY A 119 14.43 -9.53 33.31
CA GLY A 119 15.59 -10.34 32.94
C GLY A 119 16.69 -9.55 32.19
N PRO A 120 17.97 -9.94 32.29
CA PRO A 120 19.04 -9.38 31.48
C PRO A 120 18.78 -9.62 29.98
N GLY A 121 18.70 -8.55 29.18
CA GLY A 121 18.29 -8.66 27.77
C GLY A 121 16.80 -8.97 27.57
N GLY A 122 16.01 -8.90 28.65
CA GLY A 122 14.56 -9.00 28.65
C GLY A 122 13.89 -7.84 27.93
N GLN A 123 12.62 -8.02 27.58
CA GLN A 123 11.84 -7.02 26.85
C GLN A 123 10.76 -6.47 27.77
N ALA A 124 10.91 -5.21 28.18
CA ALA A 124 9.90 -4.52 28.98
C ALA A 124 8.61 -4.35 28.17
N TYR A 125 7.48 -4.68 28.78
CA TYR A 125 6.17 -4.36 28.22
C TYR A 125 5.80 -2.91 28.52
N THR A 126 5.09 -2.25 27.60
CA THR A 126 4.64 -0.86 27.77
C THR A 126 3.45 -0.78 28.70
N TYR A 127 2.48 -1.68 28.51
CA TYR A 127 1.30 -1.82 29.36
C TYR A 127 0.86 -3.28 29.42
N ALA A 128 0.15 -3.64 30.48
CA ALA A 128 -0.47 -4.94 30.64
C ALA A 128 -1.74 -4.81 31.48
N ASP A 129 -2.73 -5.65 31.19
CA ASP A 129 -3.85 -5.88 32.09
C ASP A 129 -3.96 -7.39 32.37
N PHE A 130 -3.48 -7.79 33.55
CA PHE A 130 -3.55 -9.18 34.01
C PHE A 130 -4.91 -9.53 34.64
N SER A 131 -5.72 -8.51 34.95
CA SER A 131 -7.02 -8.65 35.59
C SER A 131 -8.17 -8.78 34.58
N ALA A 132 -7.95 -8.35 33.33
CA ALA A 132 -8.92 -8.48 32.24
C ALA A 132 -9.45 -9.92 32.10
N PRO A 133 -10.70 -10.12 31.65
CA PRO A 133 -11.24 -11.45 31.39
C PRO A 133 -10.36 -12.26 30.40
N ALA A 134 -9.74 -11.59 29.42
CA ALA A 134 -8.62 -12.10 28.63
C ALA A 134 -7.35 -11.27 28.93
N PRO A 135 -6.47 -11.74 29.82
CA PRO A 135 -5.23 -11.04 30.16
C PRO A 135 -4.40 -10.70 28.94
N TRP A 136 -3.86 -9.49 28.88
CA TRP A 136 -3.05 -9.06 27.74
C TRP A 136 -1.80 -8.28 28.17
N VAL A 137 -0.78 -8.31 27.32
CA VAL A 137 0.50 -7.60 27.51
C VAL A 137 0.94 -6.99 26.19
N ALA A 138 1.21 -5.69 26.18
CA ALA A 138 1.62 -4.93 25.01
C ALA A 138 3.12 -4.58 25.08
N TYR A 139 3.83 -4.88 23.99
CA TYR A 139 5.25 -4.63 23.83
C TYR A 139 5.50 -3.63 22.69
N PRO A 140 6.50 -2.73 22.82
CA PRO A 140 6.89 -1.85 21.73
C PRO A 140 7.41 -2.68 20.55
N ALA A 141 6.92 -2.41 19.33
CA ALA A 141 7.30 -3.18 18.15
C ALA A 141 8.79 -3.01 17.81
N GLU A 142 9.36 -1.85 18.12
CA GLU A 142 10.78 -1.51 17.93
C GLU A 142 11.73 -2.32 18.82
N ALA A 143 11.25 -2.88 19.94
CA ALA A 143 12.06 -3.70 20.84
C ALA A 143 12.11 -5.18 20.41
N GLY A 144 11.42 -5.56 19.33
CA GLY A 144 11.36 -6.91 18.78
C GLY A 144 10.04 -7.64 19.11
N PRO A 145 9.94 -8.95 18.83
CA PRO A 145 8.68 -9.71 18.87
C PRO A 145 8.28 -10.10 20.31
N GLY A 146 8.02 -9.11 21.18
CA GLY A 146 7.78 -9.30 22.61
C GLY A 146 6.57 -10.20 22.90
N ALA A 147 5.47 -10.02 22.14
CA ALA A 147 4.28 -10.85 22.29
C ALA A 147 4.52 -12.34 21.97
N GLU A 148 5.29 -12.63 20.91
CA GLU A 148 5.69 -13.99 20.57
C GLU A 148 6.60 -14.59 21.64
N LYS A 149 7.60 -13.84 22.11
CA LYS A 149 8.51 -14.30 23.17
C LYS A 149 7.74 -14.68 24.43
N LEU A 150 6.76 -13.87 24.85
CA LEU A 150 5.91 -14.20 26.00
C LEU A 150 5.18 -15.52 25.80
N LEU A 151 4.50 -15.69 24.67
CA LEU A 151 3.73 -16.91 24.40
C LEU A 151 4.63 -18.15 24.31
N ARG A 152 5.83 -18.04 23.72
CA ARG A 152 6.81 -19.14 23.70
C ARG A 152 7.35 -19.47 25.09
N ALA A 153 7.59 -18.45 25.92
CA ALA A 153 8.13 -18.61 27.26
C ALA A 153 7.17 -19.34 28.22
N LEU A 154 5.87 -19.39 27.90
CA LEU A 154 4.88 -20.20 28.62
C LEU A 154 5.00 -21.71 28.34
N GLY A 155 5.96 -22.13 27.52
CA GLY A 155 6.22 -23.55 27.23
C GLY A 155 5.20 -24.17 26.26
N VAL A 156 4.43 -23.35 25.55
CA VAL A 156 3.45 -23.78 24.55
C VAL A 156 3.98 -23.61 23.14
N GLU A 157 3.54 -24.49 22.23
CA GLU A 157 3.92 -24.41 20.83
C GLU A 157 3.26 -23.20 20.16
N TYR A 158 4.08 -22.22 19.80
CA TYR A 158 3.65 -21.03 19.06
C TYR A 158 3.78 -21.25 17.57
N HIS A 159 2.66 -21.14 16.87
CA HIS A 159 2.57 -21.20 15.43
C HIS A 159 2.51 -19.77 14.89
N PRO A 160 3.63 -19.22 14.38
CA PRO A 160 3.57 -17.93 13.71
C PRO A 160 2.57 -18.04 12.56
N VAL A 161 1.70 -17.03 12.40
CA VAL A 161 0.98 -16.87 11.15
C VAL A 161 2.09 -16.52 10.17
N SER A 162 2.52 -17.50 9.39
CA SER A 162 3.47 -17.24 8.33
C SER A 162 2.91 -16.06 7.57
N PRO A 163 3.61 -14.91 7.49
CA PRO A 163 3.34 -14.05 6.38
C PRO A 163 3.42 -14.99 5.18
N GLY A 164 2.36 -15.05 4.37
CA GLY A 164 2.44 -15.78 3.10
C GLY A 164 3.78 -15.40 2.44
N PRO A 165 4.44 -16.31 1.71
CA PRO A 165 5.87 -16.29 1.35
C PRO A 165 6.48 -14.98 0.80
N ASP A 166 5.67 -13.94 0.66
CA ASP A 166 5.89 -12.62 0.07
C ASP A 166 5.92 -11.43 1.06
N ALA A 167 5.92 -11.60 2.40
CA ALA A 167 6.14 -10.46 3.31
C ALA A 167 7.59 -10.35 3.79
N PRO A 168 8.23 -9.17 3.69
CA PRO A 168 9.61 -8.98 4.13
C PRO A 168 9.72 -9.12 5.65
N ALA A 169 10.75 -9.82 6.12
CA ALA A 169 11.09 -9.86 7.54
C ALA A 169 11.43 -8.44 8.04
N PRO A 170 10.94 -8.01 9.21
CA PRO A 170 11.32 -6.73 9.78
C PRO A 170 12.81 -6.74 10.11
N VAL A 171 13.53 -5.80 9.50
CA VAL A 171 14.98 -5.66 9.66
C VAL A 171 15.27 -5.06 11.04
N SER A 172 15.53 -5.90 12.04
CA SER A 172 16.17 -5.42 13.28
C SER A 172 17.62 -5.09 12.97
N ALA A 173 17.93 -3.80 12.80
CA ALA A 173 19.30 -3.33 12.62
C ALA A 173 20.09 -3.46 13.94
N PRO A 174 21.26 -4.12 13.97
CA PRO A 174 22.15 -4.04 15.12
C PRO A 174 22.91 -2.70 15.10
N SER A 175 22.73 -1.90 16.16
CA SER A 175 23.53 -0.70 16.41
C SER A 175 24.95 -1.08 16.85
N ARG A 176 25.94 -0.88 15.98
CA ARG A 176 27.37 -0.79 16.37
C ARG A 176 27.82 0.67 16.26
N PRO A 177 28.45 1.26 17.30
CA PRO A 177 29.10 2.55 17.17
C PRO A 177 30.47 2.37 16.51
N VAL A 178 30.65 2.96 15.33
CA VAL A 178 31.99 3.12 14.72
C VAL A 178 32.45 4.53 15.05
N SER A 179 33.43 4.62 15.95
CA SER A 179 34.23 5.82 16.16
C SER A 179 35.42 5.76 15.20
N SER A 180 35.54 6.73 14.30
CA SER A 180 36.79 7.00 13.58
C SER A 180 36.92 8.49 13.31
N GLN A 181 37.86 9.12 14.03
CA GLN A 181 38.37 10.46 13.77
C GLN A 181 39.06 10.54 12.40
N PRO A 182 38.96 11.64 11.65
CA PRO A 182 39.86 11.93 10.54
C PRO A 182 41.16 12.56 11.06
N ALA A 183 42.29 11.93 10.76
CA ALA A 183 43.62 12.52 10.95
C ALA A 183 43.93 13.48 9.78
N SER A 184 44.27 14.71 10.14
CA SER A 184 44.74 15.77 9.24
C SER A 184 46.16 15.52 8.76
N THR A 185 46.42 15.65 7.47
CA THR A 185 47.77 15.90 6.91
C THR A 185 47.73 17.08 5.93
N PRO A 186 48.80 17.90 5.86
CA PRO A 186 48.77 19.20 5.19
C PRO A 186 49.14 19.13 3.68
N PRO A 187 48.67 20.08 2.85
CA PRO A 187 49.01 20.13 1.43
C PRO A 187 50.32 20.88 1.14
N HIS A 188 51.09 20.37 0.17
CA HIS A 188 52.25 21.04 -0.43
C HIS A 188 51.82 22.11 -1.47
N PRO A 189 52.59 23.21 -1.64
CA PRO A 189 52.27 24.27 -2.60
C PRO A 189 52.90 24.00 -3.98
N VAL A 190 52.16 24.28 -5.05
CA VAL A 190 52.71 24.42 -6.41
C VAL A 190 52.36 25.82 -6.93
N SER A 191 53.40 26.62 -7.13
CA SER A 191 53.34 27.94 -7.77
C SER A 191 53.25 27.81 -9.29
N GLY A 192 52.45 28.67 -9.92
CA GLY A 192 52.48 28.90 -11.37
C GLY A 192 51.34 29.81 -11.83
N ALA A 193 51.63 31.10 -11.99
CA ALA A 193 50.70 32.12 -12.50
C ALA A 193 50.50 32.01 -14.02
N PRO A 194 49.32 32.38 -14.58
CA PRO A 194 49.18 32.67 -16.00
C PRO A 194 49.06 34.17 -16.29
N HIS A 195 49.78 34.63 -17.31
CA HIS A 195 49.64 35.95 -17.95
C HIS A 195 48.49 35.97 -18.98
N PRO A 196 47.89 37.15 -19.26
CA PRO A 196 46.85 37.31 -20.27
C PRO A 196 47.47 37.64 -21.65
N THR A 197 46.95 37.04 -22.71
CA THR A 197 47.17 37.52 -24.09
C THR A 197 45.90 37.46 -24.93
N SER A 198 45.88 38.38 -25.89
CA SER A 198 44.74 38.97 -26.58
C SER A 198 44.33 38.27 -27.88
N ALA A 199 43.11 38.63 -28.30
CA ALA A 199 42.62 38.81 -29.68
C ALA A 199 42.10 37.59 -30.50
N PRO A 200 40.99 37.77 -31.25
CA PRO A 200 40.36 36.74 -32.08
C PRO A 200 40.81 36.79 -33.56
N PRO A 201 40.71 35.69 -34.34
CA PRO A 201 41.02 35.70 -35.75
C PRO A 201 39.79 36.02 -36.62
N HIS A 202 40.02 36.91 -37.60
CA HIS A 202 39.18 37.12 -38.77
C HIS A 202 39.36 36.00 -39.80
N ALA A 203 38.32 35.76 -40.60
CA ALA A 203 38.47 35.25 -41.97
C ALA A 203 37.64 36.10 -42.95
N PRO A 204 38.14 36.40 -44.16
CA PRO A 204 37.56 37.36 -45.10
C PRO A 204 36.83 36.65 -46.26
N TRP A 205 35.83 37.29 -46.89
CA TRP A 205 35.78 37.71 -48.31
C TRP A 205 34.34 38.09 -48.71
N ALA A 206 34.21 39.21 -49.41
CA ALA A 206 32.96 39.77 -49.93
C ALA A 206 33.20 40.25 -51.37
N VAL A 207 32.21 40.13 -52.25
CA VAL A 207 32.13 40.88 -53.52
C VAL A 207 30.66 41.24 -53.83
N GLN A 208 30.35 42.54 -53.73
CA GLN A 208 29.58 43.46 -54.62
C GLN A 208 28.26 42.98 -55.31
N ALA A 209 27.24 43.79 -55.65
CA ALA A 209 26.80 45.18 -55.43
C ALA A 209 25.44 45.38 -56.18
N GLY A 210 24.63 46.39 -55.81
CA GLY A 210 23.72 47.11 -56.73
C GLY A 210 22.19 46.87 -56.64
N PRO A 211 21.35 47.83 -57.12
CA PRO A 211 20.29 48.46 -56.31
C PRO A 211 18.83 48.34 -56.84
N MET A 212 17.90 48.86 -56.01
CA MET A 212 16.44 49.16 -56.17
C MET A 212 15.97 49.70 -57.54
N PRO A 213 14.67 49.59 -57.93
CA PRO A 213 13.61 50.48 -57.39
C PRO A 213 12.16 49.94 -57.25
N GLU A 214 11.40 50.68 -56.43
CA GLU A 214 9.94 51.03 -56.42
C GLU A 214 8.86 50.10 -57.03
N GLN A 215 7.78 49.85 -56.26
CA GLN A 215 6.44 50.40 -56.59
C GLN A 215 5.44 50.33 -55.41
N ARG A 216 4.67 51.42 -55.28
CA ARG A 216 3.56 51.71 -54.33
C ARG A 216 2.35 50.79 -54.55
N GLU A 217 1.58 50.58 -53.48
CA GLU A 217 0.18 51.04 -53.44
C GLU A 217 -0.33 51.20 -51.99
N ALA A 218 -1.21 52.19 -51.82
CA ALA A 218 -1.60 52.81 -50.56
C ALA A 218 -3.02 52.41 -50.16
N SER A 219 -3.32 52.44 -48.85
CA SER A 219 -4.48 53.15 -48.29
C SER A 219 -4.58 53.02 -46.76
N THR A 220 -4.57 54.18 -46.09
CA THR A 220 -5.19 54.48 -44.78
C THR A 220 -5.93 55.81 -44.96
N PRO A 221 -6.96 56.17 -44.14
CA PRO A 221 -6.69 56.78 -42.82
C PRO A 221 -7.75 56.58 -41.68
N ASN A 222 -7.28 56.30 -40.44
CA ASN A 222 -7.51 56.98 -39.12
C ASN A 222 -8.93 57.39 -38.60
N PRO A 223 -9.13 57.78 -37.30
CA PRO A 223 -8.49 57.41 -36.00
C PRO A 223 -9.43 57.38 -34.74
N VAL A 224 -8.82 57.21 -33.54
CA VAL A 224 -9.22 57.62 -32.14
C VAL A 224 -10.12 56.71 -31.26
N SER A 225 -9.56 56.15 -30.16
CA SER A 225 -9.95 56.49 -28.76
C SER A 225 -9.37 55.56 -27.67
N ALA A 226 -8.76 56.23 -26.69
CA ALA A 226 -8.45 55.95 -25.28
C ALA A 226 -8.78 54.59 -24.60
N ALA A 227 -7.83 54.20 -23.73
CA ALA A 227 -7.98 53.22 -22.65
C ALA A 227 -8.61 53.84 -21.38
N PRO A 228 -9.27 53.04 -20.51
CA PRO A 228 -9.58 53.45 -19.14
C PRO A 228 -8.67 52.76 -18.11
N SER A 229 -8.04 53.59 -17.28
CA SER A 229 -7.45 53.29 -15.98
C SER A 229 -8.54 53.15 -14.92
N TRP A 230 -8.35 52.25 -13.94
CA TRP A 230 -9.13 52.23 -12.70
C TRP A 230 -8.22 52.49 -11.51
N ASP A 231 -8.56 53.54 -10.77
CA ASP A 231 -7.92 54.03 -9.56
C ASP A 231 -8.21 53.14 -8.33
N ALA A 232 -7.23 53.06 -7.43
CA ALA A 232 -7.37 52.56 -6.06
C ALA A 232 -7.08 53.71 -5.07
N PRO A 233 -7.76 53.77 -3.90
CA PRO A 233 -7.69 54.93 -3.04
C PRO A 233 -6.50 54.88 -2.05
N THR A 234 -5.89 56.05 -1.90
CA THR A 234 -4.82 56.40 -0.96
C THR A 234 -5.38 56.69 0.42
N THR A 235 -4.75 56.14 1.47
CA THR A 235 -4.88 56.66 2.84
C THR A 235 -3.50 56.98 3.39
N VAL A 236 -3.43 58.11 4.07
CA VAL A 236 -2.25 58.91 4.42
C VAL A 236 -1.56 58.37 5.69
N THR A 237 -0.21 58.35 5.69
CA THR A 237 0.60 58.12 6.91
C THR A 237 1.66 59.23 7.02
N PRO A 238 1.84 59.88 8.19
CA PRO A 238 2.81 60.95 8.39
C PRO A 238 4.20 60.44 8.81
N ALA A 239 5.17 61.35 8.73
CA ALA A 239 6.62 61.15 8.70
C ALA A 239 7.35 61.06 10.06
N GLN A 240 8.47 60.31 10.04
CA GLN A 240 9.76 60.45 10.77
C GLN A 240 9.81 60.31 12.32
N PRO A 241 10.92 59.84 12.95
CA PRO A 241 12.33 60.12 12.59
C PRO A 241 13.35 58.97 12.64
N VAL A 242 14.56 59.33 12.18
CA VAL A 242 15.80 58.56 12.05
C VAL A 242 16.45 58.32 13.43
N ALA A 243 16.87 57.09 13.74
CA ALA A 243 17.65 56.78 14.93
C ALA A 243 18.75 55.72 14.65
N SER A 244 19.99 56.18 14.84
CA SER A 244 21.21 55.54 15.37
C SER A 244 21.52 54.06 15.14
N ALA A 245 22.75 53.81 14.69
CA ALA A 245 23.44 52.52 14.70
C ALA A 245 23.58 51.90 16.10
N PRO A 246 23.49 50.57 16.26
CA PRO A 246 23.81 49.91 17.51
C PRO A 246 25.31 49.61 17.64
N LEU A 247 25.88 50.07 18.75
CA LEU A 247 27.19 49.71 19.30
C LEU A 247 27.20 48.25 19.79
N SER A 248 28.31 47.56 19.53
CA SER A 248 28.64 46.24 20.08
C SER A 248 28.77 46.26 21.62
N PRO A 249 28.17 45.30 22.36
CA PRO A 249 28.47 45.14 23.78
C PRO A 249 29.74 44.30 24.01
N ALA A 250 30.55 44.78 24.95
CA ALA A 250 31.76 44.14 25.45
C ALA A 250 31.49 42.81 26.19
N ALA A 251 32.49 41.93 26.15
CA ALA A 251 32.52 40.63 26.81
C ALA A 251 32.41 40.74 28.35
N GLN A 252 31.52 39.95 28.95
CA GLN A 252 31.47 39.69 30.39
C GLN A 252 32.02 38.28 30.71
N PRO A 253 32.61 38.07 31.91
CA PRO A 253 33.27 36.80 32.26
C PRO A 253 32.28 35.68 32.57
N ALA A 254 32.65 34.47 32.20
CA ALA A 254 31.88 33.24 32.40
C ALA A 254 31.65 32.93 33.89
N ALA A 255 30.37 32.82 34.29
CA ALA A 255 29.96 32.26 35.56
C ALA A 255 29.96 30.72 35.50
N ALA A 256 30.40 30.07 36.57
CA ALA A 256 30.52 28.62 36.68
C ALA A 256 29.14 27.89 36.64
N PRO A 257 29.11 26.59 36.28
CA PRO A 257 27.87 25.83 36.12
C PRO A 257 27.16 25.64 37.45
N TYR A 258 25.88 25.99 37.49
CA TYR A 258 24.96 25.72 38.60
C TYR A 258 24.52 24.25 38.56
N ASP A 259 24.88 23.47 39.59
CA ASP A 259 24.46 22.08 39.77
C ASP A 259 23.17 22.04 40.63
N PRO A 260 22.01 21.68 40.05
CA PRO A 260 20.74 21.67 40.76
C PRO A 260 20.56 20.48 41.73
N PHE A 261 21.57 19.62 41.94
CA PHE A 261 21.48 18.43 42.80
C PHE A 261 22.28 18.48 44.10
N SER A 262 22.91 19.62 44.44
CA SER A 262 23.80 19.74 45.61
C SER A 262 23.12 20.06 46.96
N ALA A 263 21.79 20.13 47.03
CA ALA A 263 21.08 20.38 48.29
C ALA A 263 20.76 19.09 49.05
N GLN A 264 21.56 18.75 50.07
CA GLN A 264 21.19 17.76 51.07
C GLN A 264 20.15 18.35 52.04
N ALA A 265 18.86 18.11 51.76
CA ALA A 265 17.79 18.26 52.74
C ALA A 265 16.68 17.21 52.48
N PRO A 266 16.29 16.40 53.49
CA PRO A 266 15.27 15.38 53.33
C PRO A 266 13.88 16.01 53.13
N ARG A 267 13.29 15.77 51.95
CA ARG A 267 11.96 16.27 51.55
C ARG A 267 10.90 15.17 51.60
N ILE A 268 10.72 14.49 52.74
CA ILE A 268 9.52 13.68 53.01
C ILE A 268 9.18 13.82 54.51
N ARG A 269 8.08 14.50 54.84
CA ARG A 269 7.42 14.40 56.15
C ARG A 269 6.35 13.31 56.05
N PRO A 270 6.38 12.25 56.87
CA PRO A 270 5.27 11.30 56.99
C PRO A 270 4.01 12.05 57.47
N SER A 271 2.90 11.89 56.76
CA SER A 271 1.59 12.38 57.20
C SER A 271 1.06 11.54 58.37
N GLU A 272 0.51 12.19 59.40
CA GLU A 272 -0.13 11.54 60.55
C GLU A 272 -1.28 10.61 60.12
N PRO A 273 -1.44 9.45 60.78
CA PRO A 273 -2.54 8.53 60.48
C PRO A 273 -3.89 9.11 60.95
N PRO A 274 -4.97 9.00 60.14
CA PRO A 274 -6.28 9.50 60.53
C PRO A 274 -6.86 8.67 61.69
N LYS A 275 -7.38 9.37 62.70
CA LYS A 275 -8.08 8.79 63.86
C LYS A 275 -9.31 8.01 63.39
N ARG A 276 -9.30 6.69 63.62
CA ARG A 276 -10.46 5.80 63.43
C ARG A 276 -11.59 6.21 64.38
N ARG A 277 -12.70 6.72 63.83
CA ARG A 277 -13.99 6.81 64.54
C ARG A 277 -14.72 5.48 64.43
N ALA A 278 -14.43 4.57 65.35
CA ALA A 278 -15.24 3.38 65.60
C ALA A 278 -16.51 3.81 66.37
N GLY A 279 -17.63 4.00 65.67
CA GLY A 279 -18.86 4.40 66.36
C GLY A 279 -20.09 4.72 65.51
N VAL A 280 -20.18 4.28 64.25
CA VAL A 280 -21.40 4.47 63.43
C VAL A 280 -21.78 3.22 62.58
N TRP A 281 -20.89 2.23 62.44
CA TRP A 281 -21.11 1.09 61.54
C TRP A 281 -22.07 -0.01 62.04
N MET A 282 -22.49 0.01 63.31
CA MET A 282 -23.46 -0.98 63.83
C MET A 282 -24.92 -0.68 63.43
N GLY A 283 -25.25 0.54 62.99
CA GLY A 283 -26.61 0.89 62.57
C GLY A 283 -26.94 0.52 61.12
N VAL A 284 -25.94 0.53 60.23
CA VAL A 284 -26.14 0.31 58.78
C VAL A 284 -26.19 -1.19 58.44
N ALA A 285 -25.45 -2.03 59.16
CA ALA A 285 -25.49 -3.48 58.97
C ALA A 285 -26.85 -4.10 59.36
N ALA A 286 -27.55 -3.54 60.36
CA ALA A 286 -28.87 -4.01 60.77
C ALA A 286 -29.98 -3.64 59.77
N LEU A 287 -29.85 -2.53 59.04
CA LEU A 287 -30.86 -2.10 58.06
C LEU A 287 -30.77 -2.91 56.75
N ILE A 288 -29.57 -3.33 56.34
CA ILE A 288 -29.35 -4.14 55.13
C ILE A 288 -29.88 -5.56 55.31
N LEU A 289 -29.82 -6.12 56.53
CA LEU A 289 -30.32 -7.47 56.80
C LEU A 289 -31.86 -7.57 56.77
N VAL A 290 -32.58 -6.48 57.06
CA VAL A 290 -34.06 -6.43 57.02
C VAL A 290 -34.57 -6.29 55.59
N VAL A 291 -33.82 -5.64 54.69
CA VAL A 291 -34.20 -5.53 53.27
C VAL A 291 -33.91 -6.84 52.51
N ALA A 292 -32.86 -7.58 52.88
CA ALA A 292 -32.52 -8.85 52.24
C ALA A 292 -33.49 -10.00 52.57
N LEU A 293 -34.22 -9.95 53.69
CA LEU A 293 -35.20 -10.97 54.07
C LEU A 293 -36.64 -10.66 53.60
N GLY A 294 -36.91 -9.46 53.05
CA GLY A 294 -38.25 -9.04 52.63
C GLY A 294 -38.58 -9.24 51.14
N THR A 295 -37.58 -9.42 50.27
CA THR A 295 -37.78 -9.46 48.80
C THR A 295 -37.79 -10.87 48.20
N GLY A 296 -37.60 -11.92 49.01
CA GLY A 296 -37.46 -13.30 48.53
C GLY A 296 -38.76 -14.08 48.23
N ALA A 297 -39.95 -13.52 48.45
CA ALA A 297 -41.20 -14.31 48.43
C ALA A 297 -42.30 -13.84 47.45
N ALA A 298 -42.08 -12.82 46.61
CA ALA A 298 -43.19 -12.19 45.86
C ALA A 298 -43.15 -12.31 44.31
N VAL A 299 -42.24 -13.07 43.70
CA VAL A 299 -42.11 -13.12 42.22
C VAL A 299 -42.55 -14.44 41.58
N TRP A 300 -43.12 -15.39 42.34
CA TRP A 300 -43.50 -16.72 41.81
C TRP A 300 -45.00 -16.96 41.55
N VAL A 301 -45.84 -15.93 41.40
CA VAL A 301 -47.31 -16.14 41.30
C VAL A 301 -48.00 -15.61 40.03
N LEU A 302 -47.33 -14.99 39.06
CA LEU A 302 -48.03 -14.52 37.84
C LEU A 302 -47.28 -14.82 36.54
N ALA A 303 -47.45 -16.05 36.04
CA ALA A 303 -47.37 -16.33 34.61
C ALA A 303 -48.37 -17.45 34.26
N PRO A 304 -49.40 -17.17 33.43
CA PRO A 304 -50.34 -18.19 32.98
C PRO A 304 -49.64 -19.14 31.99
N GLY A 305 -49.91 -20.42 32.15
CA GLY A 305 -49.39 -21.48 31.29
C GLY A 305 -50.09 -21.48 29.93
N GLU A 306 -49.30 -21.44 28.87
CA GLU A 306 -49.77 -21.71 27.51
C GLU A 306 -49.00 -22.91 26.95
N SER A 307 -49.74 -23.99 26.76
CA SER A 307 -49.28 -25.27 26.25
C SER A 307 -49.11 -25.20 24.74
N ALA A 308 -47.88 -25.16 24.24
CA ALA A 308 -47.58 -25.30 22.81
C ALA A 308 -46.65 -26.51 22.59
N GLN A 309 -47.15 -27.49 21.83
CA GLN A 309 -46.43 -28.67 21.38
C GLN A 309 -45.17 -28.32 20.58
N PRO A 310 -44.06 -29.08 20.71
CA PRO A 310 -42.86 -28.87 19.90
C PRO A 310 -43.07 -29.42 18.48
N GLY A 311 -43.11 -28.53 17.49
CA GLY A 311 -42.86 -28.90 16.09
C GLY A 311 -41.39 -29.26 15.86
N PRO A 312 -41.05 -30.05 14.83
CA PRO A 312 -39.68 -30.46 14.56
C PRO A 312 -38.84 -29.23 14.20
N THR A 313 -37.81 -28.96 15.02
CA THR A 313 -36.82 -27.93 14.77
C THR A 313 -36.01 -28.28 13.51
N PRO A 314 -35.84 -27.36 12.54
CA PRO A 314 -34.92 -27.58 11.44
C PRO A 314 -33.51 -27.73 12.01
N THR A 315 -32.84 -28.83 11.65
CA THR A 315 -31.42 -29.06 11.96
C THR A 315 -30.60 -28.00 11.24
N VAL A 316 -30.26 -26.91 11.93
CA VAL A 316 -29.21 -26.00 11.48
C VAL A 316 -27.90 -26.71 11.74
N GLY A 317 -27.32 -27.28 10.67
CA GLY A 317 -25.98 -27.85 10.71
C GLY A 317 -24.96 -26.81 11.17
N PRO A 318 -23.78 -27.23 11.68
CA PRO A 318 -22.73 -26.31 12.07
C PRO A 318 -22.42 -25.43 10.86
N SER A 319 -22.67 -24.12 11.01
CA SER A 319 -22.29 -23.11 10.03
C SER A 319 -20.78 -23.18 9.88
N ALA A 320 -20.34 -23.87 8.83
CA ALA A 320 -18.98 -23.81 8.35
C ALA A 320 -18.62 -22.33 8.19
N PHE A 321 -17.55 -21.89 8.84
CA PHE A 321 -16.92 -20.62 8.48
C PHE A 321 -16.76 -20.63 6.95
N PRO A 322 -17.22 -19.59 6.24
CA PRO A 322 -17.08 -19.57 4.79
C PRO A 322 -15.59 -19.62 4.46
N ASN A 323 -15.16 -20.76 3.91
CA ASN A 323 -13.87 -20.96 3.24
C ASN A 323 -13.82 -20.14 1.93
N GLY A 324 -14.12 -18.85 2.00
CA GLY A 324 -13.85 -17.95 0.89
C GLY A 324 -12.34 -17.98 0.67
N ALA A 325 -11.90 -18.44 -0.50
CA ALA A 325 -10.48 -18.37 -0.86
C ALA A 325 -9.99 -16.94 -0.64
N ALA A 326 -8.88 -16.78 0.10
CA ALA A 326 -8.32 -15.47 0.37
C ALA A 326 -8.01 -14.77 -0.95
N VAL A 327 -8.69 -13.65 -1.23
CA VAL A 327 -8.43 -12.83 -2.40
C VAL A 327 -7.03 -12.22 -2.24
N ASN A 328 -6.14 -12.44 -3.20
CA ASN A 328 -4.84 -11.77 -3.23
C ASN A 328 -4.90 -10.58 -4.20
N PRO A 329 -5.09 -9.34 -3.71
CA PRO A 329 -5.12 -8.15 -4.55
C PRO A 329 -3.74 -7.72 -5.10
N GLY A 330 -2.67 -8.45 -4.78
CA GLY A 330 -1.30 -8.10 -5.14
C GLY A 330 -0.70 -7.03 -4.25
N LEU A 331 -1.30 -5.84 -4.21
CA LEU A 331 -0.97 -4.82 -3.19
C LEU A 331 -1.90 -4.98 -1.99
N LYS A 332 -1.32 -4.94 -0.79
CA LYS A 332 -2.07 -4.79 0.47
C LYS A 332 -1.79 -3.38 1.03
N PRO A 333 -2.64 -2.37 0.76
CA PRO A 333 -2.40 -0.99 1.20
C PRO A 333 -2.10 -0.87 2.70
N TRP A 334 -2.85 -1.59 3.53
CA TRP A 334 -2.70 -1.63 4.99
C TRP A 334 -1.39 -2.27 5.48
N ALA A 335 -0.63 -2.95 4.61
CA ALA A 335 0.70 -3.46 4.93
C ALA A 335 1.81 -2.50 4.48
N GLN A 336 1.49 -1.51 3.65
CA GLN A 336 2.43 -0.58 3.03
C GLN A 336 2.34 0.83 3.62
N ALA A 337 1.22 1.14 4.27
CA ALA A 337 0.96 2.38 4.99
C ALA A 337 0.36 2.08 6.37
N ALA A 338 0.32 3.10 7.24
CA ALA A 338 -0.33 2.99 8.53
C ALA A 338 -1.84 2.71 8.34
N PRO A 339 -2.42 1.71 9.02
CA PRO A 339 -3.82 1.39 8.86
C PRO A 339 -4.77 2.56 9.18
N TYR A 340 -5.70 2.84 8.28
CA TYR A 340 -6.65 3.95 8.19
C TYR A 340 -6.04 5.34 8.00
N SER A 341 -4.77 5.41 7.58
CA SER A 341 -4.15 6.69 7.27
C SER A 341 -4.58 7.21 5.89
N PRO A 342 -4.41 8.52 5.62
CA PRO A 342 -4.59 9.08 4.28
C PRO A 342 -3.73 8.36 3.22
N GLU A 343 -2.55 7.88 3.60
CA GLU A 343 -1.66 7.11 2.72
C GLU A 343 -2.27 5.75 2.36
N GLU A 344 -2.84 5.02 3.32
CA GLU A 344 -3.55 3.77 3.00
C GLU A 344 -4.68 4.04 2.00
N ARG A 345 -5.49 5.09 2.26
CA ARG A 345 -6.59 5.47 1.38
C ARG A 345 -6.10 5.83 -0.02
N ALA A 346 -5.02 6.61 -0.13
CA ALA A 346 -4.43 6.99 -1.41
C ALA A 346 -3.95 5.75 -2.20
N LEU A 347 -3.27 4.81 -1.53
CA LEU A 347 -2.85 3.54 -2.13
C LEU A 347 -4.06 2.70 -2.56
N ALA A 348 -5.10 2.60 -1.74
CA ALA A 348 -6.33 1.86 -2.05
C ALA A 348 -7.05 2.42 -3.28
N ILE A 349 -6.99 3.74 -3.50
CA ILE A 349 -7.58 4.43 -4.66
C ILE A 349 -6.76 4.16 -5.93
N ALA A 350 -5.44 4.28 -5.86
CA ALA A 350 -4.59 4.26 -7.05
C ALA A 350 -4.20 2.85 -7.52
N ALA A 351 -3.96 1.92 -6.57
CA ALA A 351 -3.45 0.59 -6.86
C ALA A 351 -4.25 -0.24 -7.86
N PRO A 352 -5.61 -0.23 -7.88
CA PRO A 352 -6.39 -1.01 -8.84
C PRO A 352 -6.12 -0.66 -10.31
N ALA A 353 -5.64 0.56 -10.58
CA ALA A 353 -5.37 1.05 -11.94
C ALA A 353 -3.95 0.73 -12.43
N MET A 354 -3.11 0.11 -11.59
CA MET A 354 -1.72 -0.18 -11.94
C MET A 354 -1.60 -1.41 -12.83
N VAL A 355 -0.86 -1.28 -13.94
CA VAL A 355 -0.64 -2.36 -14.91
C VAL A 355 0.85 -2.68 -15.01
N PHE A 356 1.18 -3.96 -14.98
CA PHE A 356 2.50 -4.45 -15.34
C PHE A 356 2.56 -4.59 -16.86
N ILE A 357 3.61 -4.02 -17.48
CA ILE A 357 3.81 -4.05 -18.93
C ILE A 357 5.05 -4.88 -19.26
N GLU A 358 4.89 -5.89 -20.11
CA GLU A 358 6.00 -6.64 -20.72
C GLU A 358 6.00 -6.40 -22.23
N ALA A 359 7.11 -5.87 -22.76
CA ALA A 359 7.34 -5.73 -24.19
C ALA A 359 8.40 -6.74 -24.64
N VAL A 360 8.08 -7.50 -25.68
CA VAL A 360 8.90 -8.56 -26.25
C VAL A 360 9.37 -8.12 -27.64
N PHE A 361 10.68 -8.01 -27.80
CA PHE A 361 11.32 -7.61 -29.05
C PHE A 361 12.01 -8.82 -29.66
N THR A 362 11.67 -9.14 -30.91
CA THR A 362 12.29 -10.25 -31.65
C THR A 362 12.78 -9.77 -33.01
N GLY A 363 14.03 -10.10 -33.34
CA GLY A 363 14.64 -9.66 -34.59
C GLY A 363 15.97 -10.34 -34.86
N VAL A 364 16.65 -9.93 -35.93
CA VAL A 364 17.93 -10.47 -36.37
C VAL A 364 18.97 -9.36 -36.34
N LEU A 365 20.09 -9.62 -35.64
CA LEU A 365 21.29 -8.79 -35.71
C LEU A 365 22.04 -9.09 -37.01
N ARG A 366 22.29 -8.06 -37.82
CA ARG A 366 22.98 -8.16 -39.11
C ARG A 366 24.16 -7.22 -39.16
N GLU A 367 25.19 -7.58 -39.92
CA GLU A 367 26.25 -6.63 -40.27
C GLU A 367 25.73 -5.60 -41.27
N THR A 368 25.93 -4.31 -41.00
CA THR A 368 25.32 -3.23 -41.80
C THR A 368 25.78 -3.22 -43.26
N LYS A 369 27.02 -3.65 -43.54
CA LYS A 369 27.58 -3.63 -44.91
C LYS A 369 27.16 -4.83 -45.76
N SER A 370 27.05 -6.01 -45.15
CA SER A 370 26.84 -7.28 -45.86
C SER A 370 25.42 -7.83 -45.70
N ASN A 371 24.63 -7.29 -44.75
CA ASN A 371 23.34 -7.81 -44.30
C ASN A 371 23.37 -9.26 -43.80
N VAL A 372 24.56 -9.81 -43.55
CA VAL A 372 24.76 -11.16 -43.05
C VAL A 372 24.31 -11.24 -41.59
N PRO A 373 23.42 -12.18 -41.21
CA PRO A 373 23.06 -12.42 -39.82
C PRO A 373 24.27 -12.79 -38.96
N LEU A 374 24.37 -12.20 -37.77
CA LEU A 374 25.35 -12.59 -36.75
C LEU A 374 24.96 -13.85 -35.98
N SER A 375 23.72 -14.30 -36.11
CA SER A 375 23.17 -15.49 -35.46
C SER A 375 22.23 -16.20 -36.42
N ALA A 376 22.19 -17.54 -36.35
CA ALA A 376 21.26 -18.35 -37.14
C ALA A 376 19.81 -18.21 -36.66
N THR A 377 19.61 -17.96 -35.36
CA THR A 377 18.29 -17.77 -34.76
C THR A 377 18.04 -16.29 -34.44
N PRO A 378 16.78 -15.81 -34.55
CA PRO A 378 16.40 -14.49 -34.08
C PRO A 378 16.75 -14.30 -32.60
N ILE A 379 17.15 -13.08 -32.27
CA ILE A 379 17.40 -12.63 -30.91
C ILE A 379 16.10 -12.08 -30.36
N THR A 380 15.74 -12.57 -29.17
CA THR A 380 14.59 -12.08 -28.42
C THR A 380 15.04 -11.50 -27.09
N PHE A 381 14.62 -10.28 -26.78
CA PHE A 381 14.81 -9.70 -25.46
C PHE A 381 13.52 -9.04 -24.98
N LYS A 382 13.44 -8.85 -23.67
CA LYS A 382 12.24 -8.33 -23.01
C LYS A 382 12.54 -7.08 -22.20
N ARG A 383 11.56 -6.18 -22.16
CA ARG A 383 11.52 -5.04 -21.24
C ARG A 383 10.27 -5.15 -20.38
N ARG A 384 10.41 -4.82 -19.10
CA ARG A 384 9.34 -4.94 -18.11
C ARG A 384 9.28 -3.66 -17.32
N CYS A 385 8.08 -3.12 -17.21
CA CYS A 385 7.83 -1.82 -16.66
C CYS A 385 6.48 -1.80 -15.95
N THR A 386 6.19 -0.65 -15.36
CA THR A 386 4.88 -0.32 -14.81
C THR A 386 4.16 0.64 -15.76
N GLY A 387 2.84 0.61 -15.73
CA GLY A 387 1.98 1.63 -16.27
C GLY A 387 0.76 1.83 -15.37
N PHE A 388 -0.15 2.71 -15.79
CA PHE A 388 -1.39 2.97 -15.10
C PHE A 388 -2.52 3.31 -16.08
N VAL A 389 -3.73 2.83 -15.77
CA VAL A 389 -4.94 3.01 -16.58
C VAL A 389 -5.59 4.36 -16.28
N VAL A 390 -5.93 5.11 -17.33
CA VAL A 390 -6.53 6.46 -17.24
C VAL A 390 -8.02 6.51 -17.57
N ASN A 391 -8.57 5.44 -18.15
CA ASN A 391 -10.01 5.29 -18.31
C ASN A 391 -10.44 3.82 -18.40
N ALA A 392 -11.72 3.55 -18.14
CA ALA A 392 -12.26 2.18 -18.12
C ALA A 392 -12.27 1.47 -19.47
N SER A 393 -12.02 2.19 -20.57
CA SER A 393 -11.84 1.57 -21.88
C SER A 393 -10.51 0.83 -21.99
N GLY A 394 -9.56 1.05 -21.09
CA GLY A 394 -8.24 0.39 -21.11
C GLY A 394 -7.13 1.23 -21.73
N GLN A 395 -7.33 2.53 -21.91
CA GLN A 395 -6.20 3.44 -22.21
C GLN A 395 -5.32 3.54 -20.96
N ALA A 396 -4.01 3.38 -21.14
CA ALA A 396 -3.03 3.41 -20.08
C ALA A 396 -1.78 4.15 -20.52
N LEU A 397 -1.05 4.71 -19.55
CA LEU A 397 0.28 5.26 -19.76
C LEU A 397 1.35 4.35 -19.19
N THR A 398 2.50 4.36 -19.84
CA THR A 398 3.74 3.74 -19.37
C THR A 398 4.92 4.55 -19.91
N ASN A 399 6.13 4.02 -19.75
CA ASN A 399 7.32 4.63 -20.27
C ASN A 399 7.55 4.31 -21.77
N GLY A 400 7.93 5.32 -22.54
CA GLY A 400 8.17 5.25 -23.97
C GLY A 400 9.27 4.26 -24.35
N GLN A 401 10.43 4.36 -23.70
CA GLN A 401 11.53 3.42 -23.91
C GLN A 401 11.15 1.97 -23.58
N CYS A 402 10.15 1.74 -22.73
CA CYS A 402 9.72 0.38 -22.43
C CYS A 402 9.12 -0.33 -23.63
N VAL A 403 8.19 0.34 -24.32
CA VAL A 403 7.39 -0.24 -25.40
C VAL A 403 7.91 0.10 -26.78
N ARG A 404 8.71 1.17 -26.92
CA ARG A 404 9.36 1.55 -28.17
C ARG A 404 10.70 2.23 -27.87
N PRO A 405 11.73 1.45 -27.49
CA PRO A 405 13.07 1.97 -27.29
C PRO A 405 13.63 2.63 -28.56
N ALA A 406 14.62 3.51 -28.37
CA ALA A 406 15.38 4.02 -29.49
C ALA A 406 16.15 2.88 -30.20
N GLU A 407 16.44 3.05 -31.49
CA GLU A 407 17.06 1.99 -32.31
C GLU A 407 18.42 1.55 -31.75
N ASP A 408 19.22 2.51 -31.30
CA ASP A 408 20.51 2.28 -30.66
C ASP A 408 20.38 1.48 -29.36
N ALA A 409 19.45 1.84 -28.48
CA ALA A 409 19.18 1.11 -27.23
C ALA A 409 18.65 -0.32 -27.52
N THR A 410 17.81 -0.46 -28.54
CA THR A 410 17.28 -1.76 -28.99
C THR A 410 18.40 -2.67 -29.50
N ARG A 411 19.27 -2.12 -30.36
CA ARG A 411 20.44 -2.81 -30.92
C ARG A 411 21.43 -3.19 -29.83
N GLU A 412 21.74 -2.28 -28.92
CA GLU A 412 22.65 -2.53 -27.80
C GLU A 412 22.13 -3.70 -26.94
N ARG A 413 20.83 -3.70 -26.61
CA ARG A 413 20.21 -4.77 -25.82
C ARG A 413 20.22 -6.11 -26.55
N ALA A 414 19.98 -6.10 -27.86
CA ALA A 414 20.09 -7.30 -28.70
C ALA A 414 21.54 -7.83 -28.72
N LEU A 415 22.54 -6.95 -28.85
CA LEU A 415 23.96 -7.33 -28.82
C LEU A 415 24.38 -7.91 -27.47
N TYR A 416 23.94 -7.33 -26.35
CA TYR A 416 24.16 -7.90 -25.02
C TYR A 416 23.53 -9.28 -24.88
N THR A 417 22.35 -9.49 -25.47
CA THR A 417 21.65 -10.78 -25.44
C THR A 417 22.41 -11.81 -26.28
N LEU A 418 22.83 -11.48 -27.50
CA LEU A 418 23.67 -12.34 -28.33
C LEU A 418 25.02 -12.62 -27.65
N GLY A 419 25.65 -11.62 -27.05
CA GLY A 419 26.91 -11.78 -26.33
C GLY A 419 26.80 -12.78 -25.17
N ARG A 420 25.71 -12.75 -24.40
CA ARG A 420 25.43 -13.75 -23.35
C ARG A 420 25.25 -15.16 -23.91
N ILE A 421 24.54 -15.31 -25.03
CA ILE A 421 24.42 -16.59 -25.74
C ILE A 421 25.81 -17.08 -26.19
N LEU A 422 26.67 -16.20 -26.72
CA LEU A 422 28.03 -16.54 -27.12
C LEU A 422 28.91 -16.95 -25.92
N ILE A 423 28.69 -16.36 -24.74
CA ILE A 423 29.35 -16.75 -23.49
C ILE A 423 28.95 -18.16 -23.07
N GLU A 424 27.64 -18.47 -23.09
CA GLU A 424 27.12 -19.81 -22.80
C GLU A 424 27.69 -20.85 -23.79
N GLN A 425 27.86 -20.47 -25.06
CA GLN A 425 28.50 -21.28 -26.10
C GLN A 425 30.04 -21.32 -26.01
N LYS A 426 30.65 -20.64 -25.02
CA LYS A 426 32.11 -20.52 -24.84
C LYS A 426 32.86 -19.88 -26.03
N LYS A 427 32.16 -19.07 -26.83
CA LYS A 427 32.70 -18.30 -27.97
C LYS A 427 33.09 -16.86 -27.59
N LEU A 428 32.68 -16.40 -26.42
CA LEU A 428 33.00 -15.09 -25.84
C LEU A 428 33.26 -15.27 -24.35
N THR A 429 34.18 -14.51 -23.76
CA THR A 429 34.40 -14.50 -22.30
C THR A 429 33.46 -13.49 -21.65
N ALA A 430 33.05 -13.73 -20.39
CA ALA A 430 32.21 -12.78 -19.66
C ALA A 430 32.83 -11.38 -19.55
N SER A 431 34.14 -11.30 -19.35
CA SER A 431 34.89 -10.03 -19.33
C SER A 431 34.99 -9.35 -20.70
N GLY A 432 34.82 -10.09 -21.80
CA GLY A 432 34.84 -9.55 -23.16
C GLY A 432 33.51 -8.98 -23.64
N LEU A 433 32.42 -9.12 -22.86
CA LEU A 433 31.06 -8.76 -23.29
C LEU A 433 30.93 -7.27 -23.66
N ASP A 434 31.37 -6.38 -22.78
CA ASP A 434 31.23 -4.93 -23.02
C ASP A 434 32.06 -4.46 -24.21
N GLN A 435 33.27 -5.03 -24.40
CA GLN A 435 34.09 -4.74 -25.57
C GLN A 435 33.43 -5.27 -26.85
N TYR A 436 32.87 -6.49 -26.82
CA TYR A 436 32.13 -7.06 -27.95
C TYR A 436 30.96 -6.16 -28.38
N VAL A 437 30.12 -5.73 -27.43
CA VAL A 437 28.99 -4.85 -27.71
C VAL A 437 29.49 -3.52 -28.28
N ARG A 438 30.45 -2.87 -27.62
CA ARG A 438 31.02 -1.59 -28.05
C ARG A 438 31.56 -1.64 -29.48
N THR A 439 32.30 -2.69 -29.84
CA THR A 439 32.85 -2.87 -31.19
C THR A 439 31.77 -3.14 -32.23
N ARG A 440 30.73 -3.90 -31.88
CA ARG A 440 29.65 -4.28 -32.82
C ARG A 440 28.58 -3.21 -33.00
N MET A 441 28.41 -2.29 -32.05
CA MET A 441 27.39 -1.23 -32.12
C MET A 441 27.47 -0.40 -33.41
N ALA A 442 28.67 -0.04 -33.87
CA ALA A 442 28.84 0.79 -35.08
C ALA A 442 28.72 0.00 -36.40
N THR A 443 28.72 -1.32 -36.36
CA THR A 443 28.83 -2.19 -37.55
C THR A 443 27.63 -3.11 -37.74
N THR A 444 26.61 -2.97 -36.90
CA THR A 444 25.43 -3.84 -36.90
C THR A 444 24.13 -3.06 -36.91
N SER A 445 23.08 -3.69 -37.42
CA SER A 445 21.69 -3.26 -37.31
C SER A 445 20.85 -4.39 -36.70
N PHE A 446 19.78 -4.02 -36.00
CA PHE A 446 18.79 -4.97 -35.48
C PHE A 446 17.50 -4.81 -36.27
N THR A 447 17.16 -5.83 -37.04
CA THR A 447 16.09 -5.81 -38.04
C THR A 447 15.06 -6.91 -37.77
N GLY A 448 13.95 -6.93 -38.49
CA GLY A 448 13.04 -8.06 -38.52
C GLY A 448 13.64 -9.27 -39.25
N ASN A 449 12.78 -10.22 -39.62
CA ASN A 449 13.21 -11.44 -40.31
C ASN A 449 13.85 -11.12 -41.69
N GLU A 450 13.34 -10.10 -42.37
CA GLU A 450 13.90 -9.61 -43.63
C GLU A 450 14.82 -8.40 -43.40
N PRO A 451 15.94 -8.27 -44.14
CA PRO A 451 16.79 -7.08 -44.06
C PRO A 451 16.00 -5.78 -44.29
N GLY A 452 16.22 -4.78 -43.46
CA GLY A 452 15.56 -3.46 -43.57
C GLY A 452 14.13 -3.39 -43.00
N THR A 453 13.57 -4.51 -42.53
CA THR A 453 12.29 -4.49 -41.79
C THR A 453 12.52 -4.19 -40.31
N GLU A 454 11.52 -3.61 -39.65
CA GLU A 454 11.57 -3.38 -38.19
C GLU A 454 11.48 -4.72 -37.43
N PRO A 455 12.17 -4.86 -36.28
CA PRO A 455 11.96 -5.98 -35.37
C PRO A 455 10.49 -6.08 -34.93
N THR A 456 10.02 -7.31 -34.66
CA THR A 456 8.68 -7.49 -34.11
C THR A 456 8.65 -7.01 -32.67
N ASN A 457 7.54 -6.38 -32.28
CA ASN A 457 7.33 -5.83 -30.96
C ASN A 457 5.92 -6.20 -30.48
N GLU A 458 5.85 -7.08 -29.49
CA GLU A 458 4.60 -7.50 -28.87
C GLU A 458 4.55 -7.00 -27.43
N VAL A 459 3.43 -6.39 -27.03
CA VAL A 459 3.28 -5.80 -25.70
C VAL A 459 2.10 -6.45 -24.99
N PHE A 460 2.31 -6.80 -23.71
CA PHE A 460 1.33 -7.44 -22.86
C PHE A 460 1.18 -6.69 -21.54
N GLY A 461 -0.07 -6.63 -21.05
CA GLY A 461 -0.45 -5.96 -19.81
C GLY A 461 -1.08 -6.94 -18.83
N GLN A 462 -0.74 -6.82 -17.54
CA GLN A 462 -1.32 -7.61 -16.44
C GLN A 462 -1.69 -6.68 -15.28
N LEU A 463 -2.83 -6.94 -14.62
CA LEU A 463 -3.29 -6.19 -13.45
C LEU A 463 -3.03 -6.97 -12.15
N ASN A 464 -2.99 -6.28 -11.01
CA ASN A 464 -2.83 -6.85 -9.67
C ASN A 464 -1.48 -7.56 -9.43
N VAL A 465 -1.41 -8.87 -9.66
CA VAL A 465 -0.19 -9.70 -9.57
C VAL A 465 0.14 -10.16 -10.98
N ALA A 466 1.37 -9.89 -11.41
CA ALA A 466 1.82 -10.28 -12.75
C ALA A 466 2.88 -11.38 -12.67
N ARG A 467 3.00 -12.15 -13.75
CA ARG A 467 4.15 -13.04 -13.96
C ARG A 467 4.88 -12.70 -15.24
N GLY A 468 6.20 -12.91 -15.22
CA GLY A 468 7.02 -12.83 -16.42
C GLY A 468 6.58 -13.86 -17.46
N ASP A 469 6.83 -13.53 -18.74
CA ASP A 469 6.67 -14.45 -19.88
C ASP A 469 5.24 -14.94 -20.16
N LEU A 470 4.21 -14.32 -19.56
CA LEU A 470 2.81 -14.60 -19.88
C LEU A 470 2.31 -13.76 -21.06
N THR A 471 1.71 -14.44 -22.04
CA THR A 471 1.12 -13.85 -23.25
C THR A 471 -0.39 -14.09 -23.38
N ALA A 472 -0.95 -14.86 -22.46
CA ALA A 472 -2.38 -15.20 -22.36
C ALA A 472 -2.87 -14.95 -20.93
N ASP A 473 -4.19 -15.09 -20.72
CA ASP A 473 -4.87 -14.84 -19.44
C ASP A 473 -4.02 -15.30 -18.23
N PRO A 474 -3.76 -14.41 -17.25
CA PRO A 474 -4.36 -13.08 -17.06
C PRO A 474 -3.72 -11.95 -17.89
N ALA A 475 -2.71 -12.23 -18.72
CA ALA A 475 -2.09 -11.23 -19.59
C ALA A 475 -2.98 -10.90 -20.80
N ALA A 476 -3.05 -9.61 -21.13
CA ALA A 476 -3.81 -9.10 -22.26
C ALA A 476 -2.88 -8.40 -23.26
N PRO A 477 -3.09 -8.59 -24.58
CA PRO A 477 -2.40 -7.80 -25.59
C PRO A 477 -2.62 -6.30 -25.39
N VAL A 478 -1.58 -5.53 -25.70
CA VAL A 478 -1.52 -4.08 -25.58
C VAL A 478 -1.09 -3.47 -26.91
N GLU A 479 -1.86 -2.53 -27.41
CA GLU A 479 -1.53 -1.74 -28.60
C GLU A 479 -0.77 -0.47 -28.20
N VAL A 480 0.31 -0.15 -28.90
CA VAL A 480 1.06 1.09 -28.69
C VAL A 480 0.46 2.20 -29.56
N VAL A 481 -0.35 3.06 -28.94
CA VAL A 481 -1.07 4.15 -29.61
C VAL A 481 -0.11 5.28 -29.98
N ARG A 482 0.70 5.74 -29.01
CA ARG A 482 1.60 6.88 -29.21
C ARG A 482 2.77 6.84 -28.25
N VAL A 483 3.94 7.32 -28.70
CA VAL A 483 5.16 7.36 -27.90
C VAL A 483 5.80 8.72 -28.04
N LEU A 484 6.14 9.36 -26.91
CA LEU A 484 6.91 10.58 -26.86
C LEU A 484 8.42 10.25 -26.87
N PRO A 485 9.24 11.07 -27.57
CA PRO A 485 10.69 10.97 -27.50
C PRO A 485 11.23 11.07 -26.07
N VAL A 486 12.42 10.52 -25.84
CA VAL A 486 13.09 10.50 -24.51
C VAL A 486 13.26 11.91 -23.94
N ASP A 487 13.62 12.87 -24.79
CA ASP A 487 13.83 14.25 -24.36
C ASP A 487 12.54 15.06 -24.23
N ASN A 488 11.39 14.47 -24.59
CA ASN A 488 10.06 15.09 -24.49
C ASN A 488 9.18 14.34 -23.46
N GLY A 489 9.81 13.78 -22.42
CA GLY A 489 9.13 13.18 -21.27
C GLY A 489 9.02 11.65 -21.31
N ASN A 490 9.47 10.99 -22.39
CA ASN A 490 9.63 9.53 -22.42
C ASN A 490 8.38 8.74 -21.99
N LEU A 491 7.19 9.17 -22.40
CA LEU A 491 5.93 8.49 -22.09
C LEU A 491 5.37 7.77 -23.31
N ALA A 492 4.60 6.71 -23.08
CA ALA A 492 3.79 6.07 -24.09
C ALA A 492 2.34 5.98 -23.63
N LEU A 493 1.43 6.27 -24.57
CA LEU A 493 0.02 5.93 -24.48
C LEU A 493 -0.18 4.57 -25.14
N VAL A 494 -0.80 3.66 -24.41
CA VAL A 494 -1.07 2.29 -24.85
C VAL A 494 -2.52 1.91 -24.56
N LYS A 495 -3.06 0.94 -25.32
CA LYS A 495 -4.43 0.45 -25.17
C LYS A 495 -4.42 -1.03 -24.83
N LEU A 496 -4.89 -1.37 -23.64
CA LEU A 496 -5.17 -2.75 -23.26
C LEU A 496 -6.38 -3.25 -24.06
N THR A 497 -6.37 -4.52 -24.46
CA THR A 497 -7.53 -5.16 -25.10
C THR A 497 -8.69 -5.41 -24.12
N GLN A 498 -8.45 -5.35 -22.80
CA GLN A 498 -9.47 -5.45 -21.77
C GLN A 498 -10.30 -4.16 -21.64
N THR A 499 -11.57 -4.31 -21.22
CA THR A 499 -12.51 -3.23 -20.91
C THR A 499 -12.98 -3.34 -19.46
N ASN A 500 -13.62 -2.28 -18.93
CA ASN A 500 -14.07 -2.20 -17.53
C ASN A 500 -12.93 -2.38 -16.52
N VAL A 501 -11.73 -1.93 -16.91
CA VAL A 501 -10.55 -1.91 -16.05
C VAL A 501 -10.59 -0.70 -15.12
N PRO A 502 -10.14 -0.80 -13.86
CA PRO A 502 -10.13 0.33 -12.94
C PRO A 502 -9.24 1.46 -13.44
N ALA A 503 -9.68 2.71 -13.27
CA ALA A 503 -8.93 3.90 -13.70
C ALA A 503 -8.54 4.81 -12.53
N VAL A 504 -7.40 5.49 -12.68
CA VAL A 504 -6.93 6.51 -11.75
C VAL A 504 -7.27 7.91 -12.24
N GLU A 505 -7.45 8.82 -11.29
CA GLU A 505 -7.68 10.24 -11.56
C GLU A 505 -6.34 10.99 -11.63
N LEU A 506 -6.26 11.97 -12.54
CA LEU A 506 -5.08 12.82 -12.71
C LEU A 506 -5.32 14.15 -11.99
N ASN A 507 -4.34 14.61 -11.21
CA ASN A 507 -4.38 15.94 -10.62
C ASN A 507 -3.71 16.95 -11.56
N THR A 508 -4.48 17.51 -12.50
CA THR A 508 -3.96 18.40 -13.56
C THR A 508 -3.40 19.72 -13.06
N GLU A 509 -3.75 20.11 -11.83
CA GLU A 509 -3.31 21.33 -11.17
C GLU A 509 -2.11 21.09 -10.24
N ALA A 510 -1.58 19.87 -10.19
CA ALA A 510 -0.47 19.53 -9.32
C ALA A 510 0.78 20.33 -9.67
N THR A 511 1.38 20.92 -8.64
CA THR A 511 2.71 21.53 -8.69
C THR A 511 3.63 20.77 -7.74
N LEU A 512 4.79 20.34 -8.24
CA LEU A 512 5.77 19.56 -7.47
C LEU A 512 6.91 20.47 -7.04
N GLY A 513 6.90 20.87 -5.76
CA GLY A 513 7.96 21.66 -5.15
C GLY A 513 8.89 20.81 -4.30
N SER A 514 10.09 21.32 -3.99
CA SER A 514 10.98 20.66 -3.03
C SER A 514 10.30 20.49 -1.67
N GLY A 515 10.47 19.32 -1.05
CA GLY A 515 9.86 18.95 0.22
C GLY A 515 8.43 18.38 0.09
N THR A 516 7.81 18.41 -1.09
CA THR A 516 6.49 17.78 -1.29
C THR A 516 6.59 16.28 -1.03
N SER A 517 5.82 15.80 -0.05
CA SER A 517 5.68 14.36 0.27
C SER A 517 4.69 13.71 -0.67
N LEU A 518 5.06 12.55 -1.21
CA LEU A 518 4.29 11.78 -2.18
C LEU A 518 4.36 10.29 -1.85
N LEU A 519 3.42 9.53 -2.40
CA LEU A 519 3.52 8.09 -2.48
C LEU A 519 3.87 7.70 -3.92
N VAL A 520 4.88 6.86 -4.10
CA VAL A 520 5.20 6.28 -5.41
C VAL A 520 4.78 4.82 -5.46
N LEU A 521 4.25 4.39 -6.61
CA LEU A 521 3.77 3.04 -6.84
C LEU A 521 4.40 2.48 -8.11
N GLY A 522 4.87 1.23 -8.03
CA GLY A 522 5.31 0.48 -9.20
C GLY A 522 5.53 -0.99 -8.93
N TYR A 523 5.51 -1.80 -9.98
CA TYR A 523 5.79 -3.22 -9.87
C TYR A 523 7.25 -3.45 -9.51
N SER A 524 7.47 -4.46 -8.69
CA SER A 524 8.79 -4.96 -8.32
C SER A 524 8.72 -6.47 -8.14
N THR A 525 9.90 -7.09 -8.07
CA THR A 525 10.04 -8.52 -7.76
C THR A 525 11.29 -8.74 -6.94
N THR A 526 11.23 -9.71 -6.04
CA THR A 526 12.39 -10.25 -5.30
C THR A 526 13.00 -11.46 -5.99
N ASP A 527 12.36 -11.97 -7.04
CA ASP A 527 12.81 -13.16 -7.75
C ASP A 527 14.06 -12.85 -8.58
N THR A 528 15.03 -13.75 -8.50
CA THR A 528 16.28 -13.65 -9.27
C THR A 528 16.13 -14.20 -10.68
N ASP A 529 15.26 -15.21 -10.87
CA ASP A 529 14.86 -15.69 -12.19
C ASP A 529 13.71 -14.85 -12.73
N PHE A 530 14.06 -13.94 -13.64
CA PHE A 530 13.10 -13.05 -14.26
C PHE A 530 12.06 -13.82 -15.09
N ARG A 531 12.33 -15.00 -15.66
CA ARG A 531 11.36 -15.67 -16.57
C ARG A 531 10.11 -16.13 -15.84
N ALA A 532 10.28 -16.74 -14.67
CA ALA A 532 9.19 -17.20 -13.82
C ALA A 532 8.83 -16.20 -12.69
N ALA A 533 9.44 -15.02 -12.69
CA ALA A 533 9.28 -14.04 -11.62
C ALA A 533 7.82 -13.62 -11.43
N THR A 534 7.42 -13.55 -10.18
CA THR A 534 6.17 -12.93 -9.74
C THR A 534 6.44 -11.45 -9.44
N TYR A 535 5.66 -10.59 -10.09
CA TYR A 535 5.72 -9.15 -9.94
C TYR A 535 4.52 -8.69 -9.13
N THR A 536 4.81 -7.97 -8.04
CA THR A 536 3.79 -7.37 -7.18
C THR A 536 3.97 -5.86 -7.16
N LEU A 537 2.86 -5.15 -7.01
CA LEU A 537 2.89 -3.72 -6.82
C LEU A 537 3.51 -3.42 -5.44
N GLN A 538 4.45 -2.48 -5.41
CA GLN A 538 5.07 -1.99 -4.20
C GLN A 538 4.88 -0.48 -4.11
N SER A 539 4.90 0.06 -2.90
CA SER A 539 4.79 1.50 -2.69
C SER A 539 5.84 2.03 -1.72
N LYS A 540 6.12 3.32 -1.84
CA LYS A 540 7.08 3.99 -0.96
C LYS A 540 6.71 5.45 -0.75
N SER A 541 6.82 5.92 0.49
CA SER A 541 6.75 7.34 0.80
C SER A 541 8.07 8.02 0.42
N VAL A 542 7.98 9.11 -0.33
CA VAL A 542 9.13 9.87 -0.85
C VAL A 542 8.90 11.36 -0.72
N GLN A 543 9.98 12.12 -0.82
CA GLN A 543 9.93 13.57 -0.93
C GLN A 543 10.61 14.03 -2.21
N VAL A 544 10.06 15.09 -2.80
CA VAL A 544 10.72 15.81 -3.90
C VAL A 544 11.96 16.53 -3.35
N ALA A 545 13.13 16.16 -3.84
CA ALA A 545 14.41 16.76 -3.47
C ALA A 545 14.71 18.04 -4.27
N GLY A 546 14.16 18.16 -5.47
CA GLY A 546 14.35 19.31 -6.36
C GLY A 546 13.81 19.05 -7.75
N THR A 547 14.07 19.99 -8.66
CA THR A 547 13.72 19.87 -10.08
C THR A 547 14.97 19.89 -10.94
N ALA A 548 14.90 19.24 -12.10
CA ALA A 548 15.97 19.25 -13.08
C ALA A 548 15.41 19.08 -14.49
N ASN A 549 16.15 19.55 -15.49
CA ASN A 549 15.77 19.33 -16.89
C ASN A 549 16.26 17.97 -17.36
N GLN A 550 15.38 17.23 -18.02
CA GLN A 550 15.68 16.03 -18.78
C GLN A 550 15.19 16.25 -20.22
N GLY A 551 16.10 16.73 -21.06
CA GLY A 551 15.74 17.21 -22.39
C GLY A 551 14.96 18.53 -22.29
N ALA A 552 13.80 18.58 -22.94
CA ALA A 552 12.89 19.73 -22.92
C ALA A 552 11.94 19.73 -21.70
N VAL A 553 11.92 18.67 -20.88
CA VAL A 553 10.99 18.53 -19.76
C VAL A 553 11.69 18.79 -18.42
N ALA A 554 11.09 19.67 -17.61
CA ALA A 554 11.49 19.85 -16.21
C ALA A 554 10.86 18.75 -15.35
N VAL A 555 11.67 17.80 -14.88
CA VAL A 555 11.25 16.69 -14.02
C VAL A 555 11.52 17.01 -12.55
N ALA A 556 10.67 16.52 -11.66
CA ALA A 556 10.96 16.53 -10.23
C ALA A 556 11.81 15.32 -9.87
N ARG A 557 12.79 15.47 -8.97
CA ARG A 557 13.60 14.37 -8.45
C ARG A 557 13.12 13.97 -7.07
N ILE A 558 12.99 12.68 -6.82
CA ILE A 558 12.59 12.14 -5.52
C ILE A 558 13.75 11.44 -4.80
N ASN A 559 13.67 11.38 -3.48
CA ASN A 559 14.71 10.80 -2.62
C ASN A 559 14.64 9.26 -2.49
N GLY A 560 13.68 8.61 -3.14
CA GLY A 560 13.47 7.17 -3.04
C GLY A 560 13.20 6.53 -4.39
N ASP A 561 13.53 5.24 -4.47
CA ASP A 561 13.24 4.36 -5.62
C ASP A 561 12.50 3.11 -5.12
N VAL A 562 11.61 2.60 -5.95
CA VAL A 562 10.85 1.35 -5.75
C VAL A 562 11.59 0.17 -6.39
N GLY A 563 12.38 0.43 -7.45
CA GLY A 563 13.21 -0.56 -8.12
C GLY A 563 13.11 -0.47 -9.64
N ILE A 564 13.93 -1.25 -10.33
CA ILE A 564 14.14 -1.12 -11.79
C ILE A 564 12.87 -1.31 -12.65
N TYR A 565 11.86 -2.04 -12.14
CA TYR A 565 10.61 -2.32 -12.84
C TYR A 565 9.51 -1.28 -12.59
N SER A 566 9.74 -0.32 -11.69
CA SER A 566 8.77 0.75 -11.37
C SER A 566 8.71 1.85 -12.43
N HIS A 567 9.54 1.74 -13.46
CA HIS A 567 9.59 2.68 -14.58
C HIS A 567 8.23 2.78 -15.27
N GLY A 568 7.72 3.98 -15.51
CA GLY A 568 6.34 4.22 -15.97
C GLY A 568 5.26 4.09 -14.89
N GLY A 569 5.64 3.80 -13.64
CA GLY A 569 4.76 3.88 -12.47
C GLY A 569 4.39 5.31 -12.10
N ILE A 570 3.69 5.51 -11.00
CA ILE A 570 3.09 6.81 -10.66
C ILE A 570 3.57 7.35 -9.32
N ALA A 571 3.57 8.67 -9.19
CA ALA A 571 3.50 9.37 -7.92
C ALA A 571 2.08 9.89 -7.70
N VAL A 572 1.56 9.73 -6.48
CA VAL A 572 0.23 10.19 -6.08
C VAL A 572 0.27 11.11 -4.87
N ASP A 573 -0.70 12.03 -4.83
CA ASP A 573 -1.00 12.83 -3.64
C ASP A 573 -1.75 12.00 -2.58
N THR A 574 -1.98 12.58 -1.40
CA THR A 574 -2.72 11.94 -0.30
C THR A 574 -4.20 11.70 -0.62
N SER A 575 -4.71 12.24 -1.73
CA SER A 575 -6.05 11.95 -2.24
C SER A 575 -6.06 10.76 -3.20
N GLY A 576 -4.89 10.19 -3.54
CA GLY A 576 -4.76 9.08 -4.48
C GLY A 576 -4.82 9.50 -5.94
N ARG A 577 -4.62 10.80 -6.26
CA ARG A 577 -4.59 11.31 -7.63
C ARG A 577 -3.15 11.37 -8.14
N VAL A 578 -2.95 11.07 -9.42
CA VAL A 578 -1.63 11.07 -10.05
C VAL A 578 -1.12 12.49 -10.22
N VAL A 579 0.09 12.73 -9.73
CA VAL A 579 0.80 14.03 -9.85
C VAL A 579 2.04 13.94 -10.74
N GLY A 580 2.50 12.73 -11.08
CA GLY A 580 3.62 12.51 -11.98
C GLY A 580 3.86 11.04 -12.30
N VAL A 581 4.72 10.78 -13.28
CA VAL A 581 5.06 9.43 -13.76
C VAL A 581 6.55 9.18 -13.56
N LEU A 582 6.90 8.00 -13.04
CA LEU A 582 8.27 7.59 -12.76
C LEU A 582 9.06 7.36 -14.06
N ASP A 583 10.22 7.98 -14.17
CA ASP A 583 11.22 7.80 -15.22
C ASP A 583 12.61 7.67 -14.58
N ASN A 584 13.59 7.24 -15.38
CA ASN A 584 14.98 7.15 -14.93
C ASN A 584 15.55 8.53 -14.63
N ASP A 585 16.26 8.69 -13.51
CA ASP A 585 17.07 9.89 -13.28
C ASP A 585 18.36 9.81 -14.10
N ARG A 586 18.31 10.32 -15.34
CA ARG A 586 19.41 10.29 -16.32
C ARG A 586 20.67 11.04 -15.87
N ALA A 587 20.55 11.96 -14.91
CA ALA A 587 21.70 12.69 -14.38
C ALA A 587 22.37 11.96 -13.21
N ALA A 588 21.66 11.02 -12.58
CA ALA A 588 22.18 10.22 -11.49
C ALA A 588 22.81 8.94 -12.03
N ASN A 589 23.99 8.61 -11.51
CA ASN A 589 24.62 7.33 -11.81
C ASN A 589 23.75 6.17 -11.29
N GLY A 590 23.54 5.15 -12.12
CA GLY A 590 22.91 3.90 -11.70
C GLY A 590 21.48 3.65 -12.18
N GLY A 591 20.85 4.57 -12.93
CA GLY A 591 19.56 4.30 -13.58
C GLY A 591 18.42 4.01 -12.61
N ALA A 592 18.38 4.75 -11.49
CA ALA A 592 17.29 4.65 -10.53
C ALA A 592 16.05 5.40 -11.04
N ASN A 593 14.85 4.87 -10.76
CA ASN A 593 13.58 5.48 -11.18
C ASN A 593 13.18 6.61 -10.22
N ARG A 594 13.95 7.71 -10.25
CA ARG A 594 13.82 8.85 -9.32
C ARG A 594 13.43 10.16 -9.99
N ALA A 595 13.21 10.16 -11.31
CA ALA A 595 12.65 11.30 -12.00
C ALA A 595 11.12 11.16 -12.06
N LEU A 596 10.41 12.26 -11.87
CA LEU A 596 8.96 12.38 -12.03
C LEU A 596 8.67 13.30 -13.19
N VAL A 597 8.18 12.70 -14.28
CA VAL A 597 7.62 13.42 -15.42
C VAL A 597 6.32 14.09 -14.97
N PRO A 598 6.17 15.41 -15.14
CA PRO A 598 4.99 16.12 -14.66
C PRO A 598 3.71 15.66 -15.34
N ILE A 599 2.60 15.72 -14.61
CA ILE A 599 1.26 15.38 -15.11
C ILE A 599 0.83 16.22 -16.32
N GLN A 600 1.39 17.42 -16.50
CA GLN A 600 1.13 18.27 -17.67
C GLN A 600 1.62 17.64 -18.99
N VAL A 601 2.68 16.83 -18.94
CA VAL A 601 3.13 16.06 -20.11
C VAL A 601 2.13 14.95 -20.43
N VAL A 602 1.59 14.31 -19.39
CA VAL A 602 0.54 13.28 -19.53
C VAL A 602 -0.72 13.87 -20.15
N THR A 603 -1.21 15.00 -19.65
CA THR A 603 -2.43 15.64 -20.19
C THR A 603 -2.24 16.12 -21.63
N GLY A 604 -1.06 16.64 -21.97
CA GLY A 604 -0.70 16.98 -23.35
C GLY A 604 -0.75 15.77 -24.28
N LEU A 605 -0.13 14.65 -23.86
CA LEU A 605 -0.15 13.41 -24.64
C LEU A 605 -1.57 12.88 -24.85
N LEU A 606 -2.41 12.88 -23.81
CA LEU A 606 -3.80 12.45 -23.89
C LEU A 606 -4.63 13.36 -24.79
N GLY A 607 -4.46 14.67 -24.67
CA GLY A 607 -5.14 15.67 -25.49
C GLY A 607 -4.79 15.53 -26.98
N GLU A 608 -3.51 15.38 -27.32
CA GLU A 608 -3.06 15.15 -28.70
C GLU A 608 -3.57 13.83 -29.28
N ALA A 609 -3.78 12.81 -28.45
CA ALA A 609 -4.35 11.53 -28.86
C ALA A 609 -5.89 11.52 -28.89
N GLY A 610 -6.56 12.62 -28.50
CA GLY A 610 -8.01 12.69 -28.39
C GLY A 610 -8.59 11.77 -27.30
N VAL A 611 -7.77 11.37 -26.32
CA VAL A 611 -8.19 10.49 -25.23
C VAL A 611 -8.64 11.30 -24.04
N GLN A 612 -9.86 11.06 -23.60
CA GLN A 612 -10.37 11.60 -22.34
C GLN A 612 -10.03 10.64 -21.20
N GLY A 613 -9.26 11.13 -20.22
CA GLY A 613 -9.11 10.46 -18.94
C GLY A 613 -10.36 10.64 -18.09
N GLY A 614 -10.67 9.67 -17.23
CA GLY A 614 -11.82 9.79 -16.35
C GLY A 614 -12.21 8.51 -15.65
N LEU A 615 -12.89 8.70 -14.52
CA LEU A 615 -13.45 7.63 -13.71
C LEU A 615 -14.81 7.19 -14.26
N ALA A 616 -14.95 5.87 -14.47
CA ALA A 616 -16.24 5.28 -14.79
C ALA A 616 -17.13 5.14 -13.55
N ASP A 617 -18.39 4.76 -13.73
CA ASP A 617 -19.32 4.59 -12.60
C ASP A 617 -18.80 3.58 -11.54
N PRO A 618 -18.24 2.41 -11.90
CA PRO A 618 -17.67 1.49 -10.91
C PRO A 618 -16.53 2.12 -10.09
N ASP A 619 -15.71 2.96 -10.73
CA ASP A 619 -14.60 3.66 -10.08
C ASP A 619 -15.08 4.68 -9.04
N ARG A 620 -16.19 5.36 -9.33
CA ARG A 620 -16.82 6.33 -8.42
C ARG A 620 -17.50 5.62 -7.24
N VAL A 621 -18.21 4.52 -7.52
CA VAL A 621 -18.84 3.70 -6.47
C VAL A 621 -17.78 3.10 -5.56
N TYR A 622 -16.65 2.64 -6.10
CA TYR A 622 -15.52 2.13 -5.33
C TYR A 622 -14.95 3.19 -4.38
N ARG A 623 -14.68 4.40 -4.90
CA ARG A 623 -14.19 5.52 -4.06
C ARG A 623 -15.18 5.90 -2.97
N SER A 624 -16.48 5.94 -3.28
CA SER A 624 -17.53 6.15 -2.27
C SER A 624 -17.56 5.04 -1.21
N GLY A 625 -17.32 3.78 -1.60
CA GLY A 625 -17.17 2.66 -0.67
C GLY A 625 -15.96 2.82 0.25
N LEU A 626 -14.81 3.27 -0.28
CA LEU A 626 -13.64 3.61 0.53
C LEU A 626 -13.95 4.75 1.50
N ASP A 627 -14.64 5.80 1.06
CA ASP A 627 -15.02 6.91 1.94
C ASP A 627 -15.92 6.46 3.09
N ALA A 628 -16.88 5.58 2.83
CA ALA A 628 -17.68 4.95 3.88
C ALA A 628 -16.82 4.10 4.82
N PHE A 629 -15.90 3.30 4.27
CA PHE A 629 -15.02 2.41 5.03
C PHE A 629 -14.10 3.18 5.99
N PHE A 630 -13.39 4.19 5.49
CA PHE A 630 -12.48 5.01 6.30
C PHE A 630 -13.23 5.90 7.28
N ALA A 631 -14.50 6.24 7.02
CA ALA A 631 -15.38 6.92 7.96
C ALA A 631 -16.09 5.99 8.96
N GLY A 632 -15.85 4.67 8.91
CA GLY A 632 -16.45 3.69 9.81
C GLY A 632 -17.92 3.36 9.55
N ARG A 633 -18.45 3.71 8.37
CA ARG A 633 -19.81 3.35 7.94
C ARG A 633 -19.80 2.00 7.23
N ASP A 634 -19.53 0.93 7.99
CA ASP A 634 -19.26 -0.40 7.43
C ASP A 634 -20.42 -0.97 6.59
N ALA A 635 -21.68 -0.78 7.00
CA ALA A 635 -22.84 -1.24 6.23
C ALA A 635 -22.95 -0.56 4.85
N GLU A 636 -22.65 0.75 4.77
CA GLU A 636 -22.60 1.47 3.51
C GLU A 636 -21.42 0.99 2.66
N ALA A 637 -20.23 0.86 3.25
CA ALA A 637 -19.04 0.35 2.58
C ALA A 637 -19.28 -1.03 1.94
N ILE A 638 -19.86 -1.98 2.69
CA ILE A 638 -20.19 -3.32 2.19
C ILE A 638 -21.10 -3.23 0.96
N SER A 639 -22.18 -2.44 1.03
CA SER A 639 -23.13 -2.27 -0.08
C SER A 639 -22.48 -1.66 -1.34
N ARG A 640 -21.61 -0.65 -1.15
CA ARG A 640 -20.87 -0.02 -2.25
C ARG A 640 -19.89 -1.01 -2.88
N PHE A 641 -19.09 -1.70 -2.08
CA PHE A 641 -18.14 -2.68 -2.62
C PHE A 641 -18.85 -3.87 -3.27
N ASP A 642 -19.99 -4.33 -2.75
CA ASP A 642 -20.84 -5.34 -3.41
C ASP A 642 -21.32 -4.93 -4.80
N THR A 643 -21.52 -3.63 -5.01
CA THR A 643 -21.86 -3.09 -6.33
C THR A 643 -20.64 -3.15 -7.26
N VAL A 644 -19.47 -2.75 -6.75
CA VAL A 644 -18.21 -2.73 -7.53
C VAL A 644 -17.79 -4.14 -7.95
N THR A 645 -17.86 -5.13 -7.05
CA THR A 645 -17.43 -6.50 -7.36
C THR A 645 -18.28 -7.16 -8.45
N LYS A 646 -19.52 -6.70 -8.64
CA LYS A 646 -20.40 -7.11 -9.74
C LYS A 646 -20.07 -6.40 -11.06
N SER A 647 -19.77 -5.10 -11.01
CA SER A 647 -19.55 -4.28 -12.21
C SER A 647 -18.10 -4.20 -12.70
N SER A 648 -17.13 -4.47 -11.82
CA SER A 648 -15.68 -4.45 -12.09
C SER A 648 -15.01 -5.59 -11.30
N PRO A 649 -15.17 -6.85 -11.74
CA PRO A 649 -14.65 -8.01 -11.02
C PRO A 649 -13.12 -8.04 -10.94
N THR A 650 -12.42 -7.30 -11.81
CA THR A 650 -10.97 -7.15 -11.83
C THR A 650 -10.44 -6.26 -10.69
N ASN A 651 -11.31 -5.48 -10.03
CA ASN A 651 -10.96 -4.72 -8.83
C ASN A 651 -10.93 -5.63 -7.59
N LEU A 652 -9.81 -6.33 -7.41
CA LEU A 652 -9.63 -7.26 -6.29
C LEU A 652 -9.56 -6.55 -4.93
N LEU A 653 -9.17 -5.28 -4.89
CA LEU A 653 -9.16 -4.50 -3.65
C LEU A 653 -10.58 -4.19 -3.14
N ALA A 654 -11.56 -4.02 -4.03
CA ALA A 654 -12.96 -3.91 -3.61
C ALA A 654 -13.42 -5.14 -2.82
N GLN A 655 -13.01 -6.35 -3.22
CA GLN A 655 -13.33 -7.58 -2.50
C GLN A 655 -12.63 -7.63 -1.13
N ALA A 656 -11.37 -7.22 -1.07
CA ALA A 656 -10.61 -7.21 0.18
C ALA A 656 -11.17 -6.20 1.20
N TYR A 657 -11.46 -4.97 0.77
CA TYR A 657 -12.05 -3.94 1.65
C TYR A 657 -13.48 -4.27 2.05
N ARG A 658 -14.26 -4.91 1.18
CA ARG A 658 -15.57 -5.46 1.55
C ARG A 658 -15.45 -6.46 2.68
N GLN A 659 -14.53 -7.42 2.57
CA GLN A 659 -14.36 -8.44 3.61
C GLN A 659 -13.94 -7.80 4.93
N ASN A 660 -13.02 -6.84 4.88
CA ASN A 660 -12.62 -6.07 6.06
C ASN A 660 -13.81 -5.33 6.71
N ALA A 661 -14.65 -4.67 5.91
CA ALA A 661 -15.85 -4.01 6.40
C ALA A 661 -16.85 -5.00 7.06
N VAL A 662 -17.04 -6.19 6.48
CA VAL A 662 -17.86 -7.26 7.09
C VAL A 662 -17.29 -7.69 8.43
N ASP A 663 -15.99 -7.92 8.50
CA ASP A 663 -15.33 -8.37 9.73
C ASP A 663 -15.42 -7.30 10.82
N ARG A 664 -15.23 -6.02 10.48
CA ARG A 664 -15.44 -4.89 11.39
C ARG A 664 -16.87 -4.78 11.89
N ALA A 665 -17.85 -4.87 10.99
CA ALA A 665 -19.26 -4.81 11.36
C ALA A 665 -19.66 -5.95 12.31
N ARG A 666 -19.09 -7.15 12.13
CA ARG A 666 -19.29 -8.28 13.05
C ARG A 666 -18.71 -8.00 14.43
N LEU A 667 -17.46 -7.53 14.49
CA LEU A 667 -16.81 -7.19 15.76
C LEU A 667 -17.56 -6.08 16.51
N ALA A 668 -18.05 -5.06 15.80
CA ALA A 668 -18.86 -4.00 16.39
C ALA A 668 -20.25 -4.47 16.85
N GLY A 669 -20.86 -5.45 16.16
CA GLY A 669 -22.13 -6.06 16.55
C GLY A 669 -22.02 -7.10 17.67
N GLU A 670 -20.81 -7.59 17.96
CA GLU A 670 -20.51 -8.48 19.08
C GLU A 670 -20.26 -7.73 20.40
N GLU A 671 -20.19 -6.39 20.38
CA GLU A 671 -20.29 -5.63 21.62
C GLU A 671 -21.68 -5.89 22.22
N PRO A 672 -21.77 -6.33 23.50
CA PRO A 672 -23.06 -6.55 24.12
C PRO A 672 -23.81 -5.22 24.08
N GLU A 673 -24.91 -5.20 23.31
CA GLU A 673 -25.93 -4.15 23.33
C GLU A 673 -25.94 -3.56 24.72
N SER A 674 -25.53 -2.29 24.88
CA SER A 674 -25.36 -1.63 26.17
C SER A 674 -26.54 -2.03 27.04
N SER A 675 -26.29 -2.98 27.94
CA SER A 675 -27.37 -3.78 28.46
C SER A 675 -28.33 -2.80 29.12
N ARG A 676 -29.63 -2.86 28.85
CA ARG A 676 -30.58 -1.97 29.58
C ARG A 676 -30.61 -2.29 31.09
N LEU A 677 -29.80 -3.24 31.54
CA LEU A 677 -29.59 -3.67 32.91
C LEU A 677 -29.20 -2.56 33.90
N PRO A 678 -28.28 -1.60 33.64
CA PRO A 678 -28.03 -0.48 34.54
C PRO A 678 -29.24 0.44 34.62
N ALA A 679 -29.94 0.70 33.50
CA ALA A 679 -31.16 1.50 33.50
C ALA A 679 -32.31 0.81 34.27
N ALA A 680 -32.45 -0.51 34.12
CA ALA A 680 -33.43 -1.32 34.85
C ALA A 680 -33.08 -1.45 36.34
N LEU A 681 -31.79 -1.56 36.69
CA LEU A 681 -31.31 -1.56 38.08
C LEU A 681 -31.50 -0.19 38.74
N LEU A 682 -31.24 0.91 38.02
CA LEU A 682 -31.49 2.27 38.52
C LEU A 682 -32.99 2.55 38.70
N ALA A 683 -33.84 2.10 37.77
CA ALA A 683 -35.29 2.17 37.90
C ALA A 683 -35.79 1.33 39.11
N GLY A 684 -35.24 0.13 39.30
CA GLY A 684 -35.54 -0.72 40.46
C GLY A 684 -35.12 -0.10 41.79
N LEU A 685 -33.94 0.51 41.85
CA LEU A 685 -33.45 1.23 43.04
C LEU A 685 -34.31 2.46 43.36
N ALA A 686 -34.73 3.22 42.36
CA ALA A 686 -35.63 4.35 42.53
C ALA A 686 -37.00 3.92 43.09
N ALA A 687 -37.55 2.81 42.58
CA ALA A 687 -38.81 2.25 43.09
C ALA A 687 -38.68 1.75 44.54
N ALA A 688 -37.57 1.09 44.89
CA ALA A 688 -37.31 0.63 46.25
C ALA A 688 -37.15 1.79 47.25
N LEU A 689 -36.48 2.87 46.84
CA LEU A 689 -36.35 4.10 47.65
C LEU A 689 -37.71 4.76 47.90
N LEU A 690 -38.56 4.84 46.88
CA LEU A 690 -39.92 5.38 47.03
C LEU A 690 -40.77 4.53 47.97
N ALA A 691 -40.72 3.20 47.84
CA ALA A 691 -41.43 2.30 48.74
C ALA A 691 -40.95 2.43 50.20
N GLY A 692 -39.63 2.50 50.42
CA GLY A 692 -39.05 2.73 51.73
C GLY A 692 -39.48 4.08 52.35
N LEU A 693 -39.58 5.12 51.53
CA LEU A 693 -40.00 6.45 51.98
C LEU A 693 -41.48 6.47 52.36
N VAL A 694 -42.35 5.78 51.62
CA VAL A 694 -43.77 5.61 51.98
C VAL A 694 -43.91 4.86 53.31
N VAL A 695 -43.17 3.77 53.51
CA VAL A 695 -43.19 3.01 54.78
C VAL A 695 -42.71 3.88 55.94
N ALA A 696 -41.63 4.64 55.75
CA ALA A 696 -41.12 5.56 56.77
C ALA A 696 -42.16 6.64 57.15
N VAL A 697 -42.85 7.22 56.17
CA VAL A 697 -43.93 8.20 56.39
C VAL A 697 -45.11 7.57 57.14
N VAL A 698 -45.51 6.33 56.82
CA VAL A 698 -46.59 5.62 57.52
C VAL A 698 -46.22 5.28 58.96
N VAL A 699 -44.97 4.90 59.23
CA VAL A 699 -44.50 4.62 60.60
C VAL A 699 -44.41 5.92 61.42
N LEU A 700 -43.95 7.01 60.80
CA LEU A 700 -43.87 8.32 61.46
C LEU A 700 -45.26 8.94 61.71
N SER A 701 -46.23 8.74 60.81
CA SER A 701 -47.61 9.21 61.00
C SER A 701 -48.32 8.42 62.09
N ARG A 702 -48.16 7.09 62.15
CA ARG A 702 -48.70 6.25 63.24
C ARG A 702 -48.12 6.57 64.61
N ARG A 703 -46.85 6.98 64.69
CA ARG A 703 -46.23 7.43 65.95
C ARG A 703 -46.73 8.80 66.44
N ARG A 704 -47.30 9.62 65.55
CA ARG A 704 -47.89 10.92 65.91
C ARG A 704 -49.36 10.83 66.33
N SER A 705 -50.08 9.79 65.93
CA SER A 705 -51.48 9.56 66.33
C SER A 705 -51.66 8.78 67.64
N GLY A 706 -50.56 8.40 68.31
CA GLY A 706 -50.56 7.69 69.60
C GLY A 706 -50.10 8.55 70.78
N ARG A 707 -50.19 9.88 70.68
CA ARG A 707 -49.97 10.82 71.79
C ARG A 707 -51.22 11.62 72.06
#